data_AF-A0A3M1EE14-F1
#
_entry.id   AF-A0A3M1EE14-F1
#
_cell.length_a   1.000
_cell.length_b   1.000
_cell.length_c   1.000
_cell.angle_alpha   90.00
_cell.angle_beta   90.00
_cell.angle_gamma   90.00
#
_symmetry.space_group_name_H-M   'P 1'
#
loop_
_entity.id
_entity.type
_entity.pdbx_description
1 polymer ?
#
loop_
_entity_poly.entity_id
_entity_poly.type
_entity_poly.pdbx_seq_one_letter_code
_entity_poly.pdbx_strand_id
1 'polypeptide(L)'
;METLSRREIRRFIIIYGSFVAGLLLLLLAYGLSLQMERRVAEQAALQPSLPHPVRFLEMPSLTTQTIAGIETVAQRSERPVLVPEQSYNTGYNLATDSFSFRNYGSRFPEGNLTVQEVYDLFGDQVCAVVEDGTCVPMPQTQFWVDQMNGAMNGGHCVGFTVLSRRVFSQQITPAQLAAGATVLFDVSQDAAVMRQIAQNWVLQMTDEVINATVDGTPREIIDALLALQEPVDLGIFGRSGGGHSVLAYAVRAMSDGIFHILVYDNNWPGREMYVEVDYRANTWRYSLAAQEPSQDPDAWEGDARTHTLIFVPFTAYDQAVSCPFCEAITGSAGDAGVIRERGIPAAQVSRAYNIVSFSGTTGRVQVEDEQGRRLGRYGDAFVNEIPGARLIRMRSALFNNSEPILAVPPDVSFQVRMQARPGQPASKGNLRIIGPRVAVALDSLQIQSGEQDALSVHPQARQINYQAGGNRTPVIKLSVQNEGETSFFTVGGASLADNQGLQVGLDPRSGQLELEGHGLPAQNLTLVSAKITQGEKIIFANNNLNMQPGASLALDMADWQGGAVEVSIAAADGNTSVQMLEDKPLAAALSGQKSSAEVIAVLGDMAPYMDENEAGLLVDRLAETDLDGGGLGEVLYAMNGLTLDNEELVSVVAKKDLPPDELAEFVSELNLDAGATEALVQDLATGLALSDQEIGQLEQALAEKEQLDQALADWEFGNEDPTALAAYLQGLDLSADQTGEFIDELDLFPSQVASTLDQLDIPLDQLGNTLTELHLYPDQVVEVLDAMNIDSSGAAVATVLGNMPVSQNEAEAVLQGLGMTSGEQSTTMSVLFGSANQPTPTATATSASDPAVGLVPSSTRALSPLPSSTST
;
A
#
# COMPACT_ATOMS: atom_id res chain seq x y z
N MET A 1 -58.16 3.78 11.55
CA MET A 1 -57.99 4.42 12.87
C MET A 1 -57.80 3.29 13.87
N GLU A 2 -56.56 2.80 13.95
CA GLU A 2 -56.14 1.80 14.92
C GLU A 2 -55.24 2.46 15.95
N THR A 3 -55.43 2.06 17.19
CA THR A 3 -54.88 2.67 18.39
C THR A 3 -53.39 2.38 18.54
N LEU A 4 -52.55 3.34 18.19
CA LEU A 4 -51.13 3.37 18.59
C LEU A 4 -51.02 3.25 20.11
N SER A 5 -50.12 2.38 20.59
CA SER A 5 -49.92 2.16 22.01
C SER A 5 -49.27 3.39 22.66
N ARG A 6 -49.53 3.60 23.95
CA ARG A 6 -48.91 4.71 24.73
C ARG A 6 -47.37 4.67 24.73
N ARG A 7 -46.73 3.53 24.40
CA ARG A 7 -45.27 3.40 24.27
C ARG A 7 -44.77 3.98 22.94
N GLU A 8 -45.50 3.79 21.85
CA GLU A 8 -45.12 4.30 20.51
C GLU A 8 -45.28 5.82 20.42
N ILE A 9 -46.33 6.38 21.03
CA ILE A 9 -46.52 7.84 21.12
C ILE A 9 -45.41 8.49 21.96
N ARG A 10 -44.93 7.83 23.02
CA ARG A 10 -43.80 8.32 23.83
C ARG A 10 -42.48 8.29 23.06
N ARG A 11 -42.21 7.22 22.30
CA ARG A 11 -41.01 7.16 21.42
C ARG A 11 -41.06 8.23 20.33
N PHE A 12 -42.21 8.45 19.72
CA PHE A 12 -42.37 9.48 18.68
C PHE A 12 -42.15 10.90 19.23
N ILE A 13 -42.66 11.22 20.42
CA ILE A 13 -42.46 12.54 21.05
C ILE A 13 -41.00 12.76 21.46
N ILE A 14 -40.28 11.73 21.92
CA ILE A 14 -38.87 11.84 22.28
C ILE A 14 -37.99 12.05 21.04
N ILE A 15 -38.21 11.27 19.98
CA ILE A 15 -37.42 11.37 18.74
C ILE A 15 -37.66 12.73 18.06
N TYR A 16 -38.93 13.14 17.94
CA TYR A 16 -39.27 14.43 17.32
C TYR A 16 -38.85 15.62 18.18
N GLY A 17 -38.91 15.50 19.51
CA GLY A 17 -38.43 16.51 20.44
C GLY A 17 -36.91 16.73 20.37
N SER A 18 -36.14 15.65 20.26
CA SER A 18 -34.68 15.71 20.07
C SER A 18 -34.29 16.29 18.72
N PHE A 19 -35.04 15.99 17.65
CA PHE A 19 -34.79 16.53 16.31
C PHE A 19 -35.03 18.06 16.26
N VAL A 20 -36.13 18.53 16.86
CA VAL A 20 -36.45 19.97 16.93
C VAL A 20 -35.44 20.73 17.81
N ALA A 21 -34.99 20.13 18.91
CA ALA A 21 -33.95 20.72 19.75
C ALA A 21 -32.59 20.82 19.04
N GLY A 22 -32.21 19.79 18.27
CA GLY A 22 -31.01 19.79 17.44
C GLY A 22 -31.05 20.87 16.35
N LEU A 23 -32.19 21.03 15.66
CA LEU A 23 -32.36 22.06 14.64
C LEU A 23 -32.27 23.48 15.22
N LEU A 24 -32.80 23.70 16.44
CA LEU A 24 -32.72 24.98 17.14
C LEU A 24 -31.29 25.31 17.60
N LEU A 25 -30.51 24.30 18.04
CA LEU A 25 -29.10 24.47 18.37
C LEU A 25 -28.23 24.78 17.15
N LEU A 26 -28.50 24.15 16.00
CA LEU A 26 -27.85 24.44 14.72
C LEU A 26 -28.14 25.87 14.24
N LEU A 27 -29.39 26.33 14.34
CA LEU A 27 -29.76 27.71 13.98
C LEU A 27 -29.14 28.75 14.92
N LEU A 28 -29.01 28.43 16.22
CA LEU A 28 -28.31 29.28 17.19
C LEU A 28 -26.80 29.35 16.93
N ALA A 29 -26.16 28.22 16.61
CA ALA A 29 -24.75 28.16 16.26
C ALA A 29 -24.46 28.94 14.96
N TYR A 30 -25.32 28.82 13.95
CA TYR A 30 -25.22 29.57 12.70
C TYR A 30 -25.41 31.08 12.92
N GLY A 31 -26.35 31.48 13.78
CA GLY A 31 -26.55 32.88 14.17
C GLY A 31 -25.37 33.48 14.94
N LEU A 32 -24.71 32.69 15.80
CA LEU A 32 -23.51 33.10 16.53
C LEU A 32 -22.29 33.23 15.61
N SER A 33 -22.14 32.34 14.63
CA SER A 33 -21.08 32.41 13.61
C SER A 33 -21.17 33.69 12.77
N LEU A 34 -22.37 34.01 12.28
CA LEU A 34 -22.63 35.24 11.52
C LEU A 34 -22.40 36.52 12.36
N GLN A 35 -22.63 36.48 13.68
CA GLN A 35 -22.30 37.59 14.56
C GLN A 35 -20.79 37.75 14.81
N MET A 36 -20.02 36.66 14.84
CA MET A 36 -18.56 36.70 14.94
C MET A 36 -17.92 37.27 13.68
N GLU A 37 -18.33 36.82 12.49
CA GLU A 37 -17.82 37.34 11.22
C GLU A 37 -18.07 38.84 11.05
N ARG A 38 -19.24 39.33 11.50
CA ARG A 38 -19.55 40.77 11.51
C ARG A 38 -18.64 41.58 12.43
N ARG A 39 -18.27 41.05 13.60
CA ARG A 39 -17.36 41.72 14.55
C ARG A 39 -15.91 41.74 14.06
N VAL A 40 -15.48 40.69 13.36
CA VAL A 40 -14.14 40.64 12.74
C VAL A 40 -14.03 41.64 11.59
N ALA A 41 -15.09 41.78 10.77
CA ALA A 41 -15.14 42.76 9.69
C ALA A 41 -15.15 44.22 10.21
N GLU A 42 -15.81 44.50 11.33
CA GLU A 42 -15.82 45.84 11.95
C GLU A 42 -14.48 46.20 12.64
N GLN A 43 -13.72 45.23 13.14
CA GLN A 43 -12.38 45.47 13.72
C GLN A 43 -11.29 45.70 12.67
N ALA A 44 -11.41 45.13 11.46
CA ALA A 44 -10.46 45.33 10.36
C ALA A 44 -10.52 46.75 9.75
N ALA A 45 -11.61 47.50 9.97
CA ALA A 45 -11.82 48.83 9.39
C ALA A 45 -11.21 49.99 10.22
N LEU A 46 -10.52 49.71 11.34
CA LEU A 46 -10.12 50.72 12.34
C LEU A 46 -8.62 50.77 12.69
N GLN A 47 -7.71 50.39 11.78
CA GLN A 47 -6.26 50.59 12.01
C GLN A 47 -5.67 51.77 11.19
N PRO A 48 -4.93 52.70 11.82
CA PRO A 48 -4.36 53.87 11.15
C PRO A 48 -2.98 53.58 10.53
N SER A 49 -2.78 54.06 9.30
CA SER A 49 -1.54 54.00 8.52
C SER A 49 -0.54 55.12 8.86
N LEU A 50 0.76 54.82 9.01
CA LEU A 50 1.90 55.77 8.97
C LEU A 50 3.26 55.00 8.74
N PRO A 51 4.39 55.61 8.27
CA PRO A 51 4.65 55.88 6.85
C PRO A 51 6.10 55.53 6.33
N HIS A 52 6.24 55.58 5.00
CA HIS A 52 7.44 55.85 4.16
C HIS A 52 8.37 54.73 3.63
N PRO A 53 8.63 54.70 2.29
CA PRO A 53 9.54 53.78 1.61
C PRO A 53 10.86 54.43 1.15
N VAL A 54 11.87 53.60 0.86
CA VAL A 54 13.08 53.97 0.10
C VAL A 54 12.95 53.46 -1.34
N ARG A 55 13.38 54.34 -2.27
CA ARG A 55 13.28 54.32 -3.73
C ARG A 55 13.92 53.11 -4.43
N PHE A 56 13.26 52.65 -5.49
CA PHE A 56 13.91 52.31 -6.76
C PHE A 56 13.14 52.90 -7.95
N LEU A 57 13.88 53.21 -9.00
CA LEU A 57 13.58 54.15 -10.09
C LEU A 57 12.62 53.63 -11.17
N GLU A 58 11.91 54.61 -11.73
CA GLU A 58 10.85 54.66 -12.76
C GLU A 58 11.22 54.11 -14.16
N MET A 59 10.20 53.63 -14.90
CA MET A 59 9.48 54.34 -16.00
C MET A 59 8.51 53.38 -16.76
N PRO A 60 7.54 53.87 -17.56
CA PRO A 60 6.52 54.88 -17.29
C PRO A 60 5.08 54.39 -17.64
N SER A 61 4.11 55.18 -17.18
CA SER A 61 2.67 54.97 -17.16
C SER A 61 1.94 55.17 -18.50
N LEU A 62 0.79 54.52 -18.64
CA LEU A 62 -0.35 55.06 -19.39
C LEU A 62 -1.59 55.10 -18.47
N THR A 63 -2.07 56.32 -18.34
CA THR A 63 -3.20 56.87 -17.59
C THR A 63 -4.55 56.18 -17.83
N THR A 64 -5.32 56.00 -16.75
CA THR A 64 -6.79 55.92 -16.81
C THR A 64 -7.36 57.04 -15.95
N GLN A 65 -8.02 57.99 -16.60
CA GLN A 65 -8.85 59.02 -15.96
C GLN A 65 -10.12 58.39 -15.39
N THR A 66 -10.46 58.80 -14.17
CA THR A 66 -11.72 58.54 -13.50
C THR A 66 -12.86 59.32 -14.16
N ILE A 67 -13.95 58.64 -14.51
CA ILE A 67 -15.28 59.25 -14.60
C ILE A 67 -16.22 58.45 -13.69
N ALA A 68 -16.86 59.18 -12.79
CA ALA A 68 -17.83 58.72 -11.81
C ALA A 68 -19.19 58.41 -12.46
N GLY A 69 -19.91 57.43 -11.92
CA GLY A 69 -21.31 57.18 -12.24
C GLY A 69 -21.75 55.74 -11.98
N ILE A 70 -21.76 55.32 -10.71
CA ILE A 70 -22.34 54.04 -10.31
C ILE A 70 -23.82 54.30 -10.00
N GLU A 71 -24.68 53.97 -10.96
CA GLU A 71 -26.05 53.52 -10.70
C GLU A 71 -26.13 52.03 -11.04
N THR A 72 -26.77 51.31 -10.13
CA THR A 72 -27.05 49.88 -10.10
C THR A 72 -27.57 49.30 -11.42
N VAL A 73 -26.80 48.42 -12.05
CA VAL A 73 -27.32 47.31 -12.88
C VAL A 73 -26.45 46.08 -12.65
N ALA A 74 -26.97 45.13 -11.87
CA ALA A 74 -26.54 43.75 -11.88
C ALA A 74 -27.02 43.09 -13.19
N GLN A 75 -26.24 43.21 -14.26
CA GLN A 75 -26.28 42.31 -15.40
C GLN A 75 -24.85 42.21 -15.96
N ARG A 76 -24.06 41.31 -15.38
CA ARG A 76 -22.90 40.77 -16.09
C ARG A 76 -23.50 39.97 -17.24
N SER A 77 -23.56 40.55 -18.43
CA SER A 77 -23.81 39.80 -19.67
C SER A 77 -22.69 38.78 -19.78
N GLU A 78 -22.97 37.53 -19.41
CA GLU A 78 -22.13 36.40 -19.78
C GLU A 78 -22.07 36.38 -21.30
N ARG A 79 -20.89 36.67 -21.86
CA ARG A 79 -20.66 36.39 -23.27
C ARG A 79 -20.89 34.88 -23.47
N PRO A 80 -21.61 34.45 -24.52
CA PRO A 80 -21.75 33.04 -24.82
C PRO A 80 -20.35 32.40 -24.89
N VAL A 81 -20.17 31.28 -24.19
CA VAL A 81 -18.96 30.47 -24.35
C VAL A 81 -18.91 30.02 -25.81
N LEU A 82 -17.85 30.44 -26.52
CA LEU A 82 -17.57 29.96 -27.87
C LEU A 82 -17.05 28.52 -27.73
N VAL A 83 -17.77 27.59 -28.36
CA VAL A 83 -17.46 26.17 -28.34
C VAL A 83 -16.70 25.84 -29.63
N PRO A 84 -15.53 25.18 -29.56
CA PRO A 84 -14.86 24.71 -30.76
C PRO A 84 -15.68 23.62 -31.48
N GLU A 85 -15.57 23.52 -32.80
CA GLU A 85 -16.20 22.45 -33.59
C GLU A 85 -15.16 21.46 -34.14
N GLN A 86 -13.91 21.57 -33.68
CA GLN A 86 -12.79 20.82 -34.21
C GLN A 86 -12.73 19.41 -33.61
N SER A 87 -12.20 18.48 -34.40
CA SER A 87 -11.93 17.10 -33.99
C SER A 87 -10.57 16.68 -34.53
N TYR A 88 -9.91 15.74 -33.87
CA TYR A 88 -8.71 15.09 -34.38
C TYR A 88 -8.71 13.60 -34.07
N ASN A 89 -7.98 12.83 -34.87
CA ASN A 89 -7.67 11.43 -34.63
C ASN A 89 -6.23 11.17 -35.09
N THR A 90 -5.45 10.49 -34.25
CA THR A 90 -4.03 10.26 -34.46
C THR A 90 -3.72 9.04 -35.36
N GLY A 91 -4.71 8.18 -35.61
CA GLY A 91 -4.56 6.93 -36.35
C GLY A 91 -4.27 5.70 -35.49
N TYR A 92 -4.19 5.85 -34.16
CA TYR A 92 -4.07 4.75 -33.22
C TYR A 92 -5.26 3.76 -33.35
N ASN A 93 -4.96 2.47 -33.42
CA ASN A 93 -5.91 1.40 -33.65
C ASN A 93 -5.86 0.36 -32.52
N LEU A 94 -6.97 0.20 -31.80
CA LEU A 94 -7.09 -0.74 -30.68
C LEU A 94 -6.78 -2.20 -31.06
N ALA A 95 -7.03 -2.62 -32.31
CA ALA A 95 -6.77 -3.99 -32.72
C ALA A 95 -5.28 -4.27 -33.02
N THR A 96 -4.43 -3.24 -33.09
CA THR A 96 -3.01 -3.40 -33.46
C THR A 96 -2.04 -2.74 -32.48
N ASP A 97 -2.47 -1.67 -31.81
CA ASP A 97 -1.61 -0.77 -31.05
C ASP A 97 -1.86 -0.86 -29.54
N SER A 98 -2.81 -1.69 -29.10
CA SER A 98 -3.11 -1.93 -27.67
C SER A 98 -2.80 -3.38 -27.28
N PHE A 99 -2.64 -3.61 -25.97
CA PHE A 99 -2.61 -4.98 -25.43
C PHE A 99 -4.00 -5.63 -25.51
N SER A 100 -4.03 -6.96 -25.54
CA SER A 100 -5.25 -7.77 -25.50
C SER A 100 -5.61 -8.24 -24.09
N PHE A 101 -4.66 -8.25 -23.16
CA PHE A 101 -4.87 -8.55 -21.75
C PHE A 101 -5.14 -7.28 -20.92
N ARG A 102 -5.76 -7.48 -19.77
CA ARG A 102 -6.19 -6.39 -18.88
C ARG A 102 -5.04 -5.90 -18.02
N ASN A 103 -5.20 -4.68 -17.52
CA ASN A 103 -4.50 -4.20 -16.35
C ASN A 103 -4.66 -5.19 -15.17
N TYR A 104 -3.66 -5.24 -14.29
CA TYR A 104 -3.55 -6.23 -13.21
C TYR A 104 -2.99 -5.61 -11.93
N GLY A 105 -3.36 -6.16 -10.77
CA GLY A 105 -2.94 -5.71 -9.44
C GLY A 105 -1.89 -6.62 -8.80
N SER A 106 -2.05 -6.93 -7.51
CA SER A 106 -1.04 -7.63 -6.70
C SER A 106 -0.85 -9.11 -7.04
N ARG A 107 -1.74 -9.69 -7.85
CA ARG A 107 -1.79 -11.13 -8.17
C ARG A 107 -0.72 -11.62 -9.14
N PHE A 108 0.11 -10.72 -9.66
CA PHE A 108 1.19 -11.06 -10.57
C PHE A 108 2.55 -10.59 -10.02
N PRO A 109 3.01 -11.14 -8.88
CA PRO A 109 4.25 -10.70 -8.24
C PRO A 109 5.50 -10.89 -9.11
N GLU A 110 5.46 -11.76 -10.12
CA GLU A 110 6.53 -12.02 -11.08
C GLU A 110 6.72 -10.86 -12.05
N GLY A 111 5.67 -10.06 -12.22
CA GLY A 111 5.64 -8.80 -12.96
C GLY A 111 6.12 -7.59 -12.16
N ASN A 112 6.40 -7.74 -10.86
CA ASN A 112 6.87 -6.65 -10.01
C ASN A 112 8.21 -6.08 -10.50
N LEU A 113 8.40 -4.79 -10.20
CA LEU A 113 9.67 -4.11 -10.41
C LEU A 113 10.77 -4.79 -9.59
N THR A 114 11.94 -5.00 -10.19
CA THR A 114 13.14 -5.42 -9.45
C THR A 114 14.16 -4.29 -9.43
N VAL A 115 15.25 -4.49 -8.67
CA VAL A 115 16.40 -3.57 -8.67
C VAL A 115 16.97 -3.39 -10.07
N GLN A 116 16.90 -4.41 -10.95
CA GLN A 116 17.41 -4.32 -12.31
C GLN A 116 16.63 -3.29 -13.14
N GLU A 117 15.30 -3.29 -13.11
CA GLU A 117 14.51 -2.30 -13.86
C GLU A 117 14.75 -0.88 -13.34
N VAL A 118 14.98 -0.71 -12.03
CA VAL A 118 15.33 0.58 -11.43
C VAL A 118 16.74 1.02 -11.82
N TYR A 119 17.69 0.09 -11.88
CA TYR A 119 19.05 0.32 -12.36
C TYR A 119 19.06 0.73 -13.84
N ASP A 120 18.25 0.09 -14.68
CA ASP A 120 18.12 0.44 -16.10
C ASP A 120 17.58 1.87 -16.31
N LEU A 121 16.73 2.35 -15.40
CA LEU A 121 16.18 3.71 -15.44
C LEU A 121 17.18 4.77 -14.95
N PHE A 122 17.85 4.51 -13.83
CA PHE A 122 18.58 5.55 -13.09
C PHE A 122 20.11 5.35 -13.08
N GLY A 123 20.62 4.17 -13.44
CA GLY A 123 22.03 3.83 -13.45
C GLY A 123 22.66 3.70 -12.06
N ASP A 124 23.99 3.78 -11.99
CA ASP A 124 24.81 3.47 -10.80
C ASP A 124 24.41 4.23 -9.51
N GLN A 125 23.69 5.34 -9.61
CA GLN A 125 23.22 6.10 -8.44
C GLN A 125 22.23 5.34 -7.55
N VAL A 126 21.63 4.25 -8.03
CA VAL A 126 20.73 3.40 -7.21
C VAL A 126 21.45 2.23 -6.54
N CYS A 127 22.71 2.01 -6.88
CA CYS A 127 23.54 0.94 -6.34
C CYS A 127 24.40 1.48 -5.20
N ALA A 128 24.51 0.70 -4.13
CA ALA A 128 25.55 0.91 -3.14
C ALA A 128 26.92 0.60 -3.77
N VAL A 129 26.99 -0.50 -4.52
CA VAL A 129 28.15 -0.92 -5.33
C VAL A 129 27.69 -1.68 -6.57
N VAL A 130 28.54 -1.69 -7.60
CA VAL A 130 28.36 -2.54 -8.79
C VAL A 130 29.43 -3.63 -8.76
N GLU A 131 29.01 -4.87 -8.59
CA GLU A 131 29.87 -6.06 -8.49
C GLU A 131 29.69 -6.91 -9.76
N ASP A 132 30.74 -7.09 -10.55
CA ASP A 132 30.72 -7.85 -11.81
C ASP A 132 29.60 -7.46 -12.81
N GLY A 133 29.18 -6.20 -12.77
CA GLY A 133 28.10 -5.67 -13.60
C GLY A 133 26.70 -5.80 -13.00
N THR A 134 26.57 -6.40 -11.81
CA THR A 134 25.33 -6.51 -11.04
C THR A 134 25.25 -5.38 -10.01
N CYS A 135 24.09 -4.73 -9.94
CA CYS A 135 23.80 -3.69 -8.96
C CYS A 135 23.49 -4.32 -7.60
N VAL A 136 24.32 -4.07 -6.59
CA VAL A 136 23.92 -4.26 -5.19
C VAL A 136 23.16 -2.99 -4.78
N PRO A 137 21.84 -3.05 -4.53
CA PRO A 137 21.04 -1.86 -4.28
C PRO A 137 21.49 -1.12 -3.03
N MET A 138 21.26 0.18 -2.98
CA MET A 138 21.20 0.86 -1.69
C MET A 138 19.90 0.46 -0.96
N PRO A 139 19.83 0.43 0.38
CA PRO A 139 18.59 0.10 1.08
C PRO A 139 17.42 1.02 0.71
N GLN A 140 17.68 2.32 0.49
CA GLN A 140 16.66 3.25 0.00
C GLN A 140 16.12 2.90 -1.40
N THR A 141 16.93 2.24 -2.24
CA THR A 141 16.49 1.72 -3.54
C THR A 141 15.54 0.55 -3.33
N GLN A 142 15.86 -0.38 -2.42
CA GLN A 142 14.96 -1.49 -2.09
C GLN A 142 13.63 -0.97 -1.52
N PHE A 143 13.68 -0.01 -0.59
CA PHE A 143 12.48 0.64 -0.06
C PHE A 143 11.64 1.30 -1.15
N TRP A 144 12.28 1.87 -2.17
CA TRP A 144 11.58 2.46 -3.31
C TRP A 144 10.92 1.39 -4.16
N VAL A 145 11.64 0.30 -4.47
CA VAL A 145 11.09 -0.86 -5.20
C VAL A 145 9.85 -1.39 -4.48
N ASP A 146 9.95 -1.68 -3.18
CA ASP A 146 8.84 -2.22 -2.39
C ASP A 146 7.65 -1.25 -2.35
N GLN A 147 7.94 0.05 -2.19
CA GLN A 147 6.92 1.10 -2.18
C GLN A 147 6.19 1.20 -3.52
N MET A 148 6.92 1.14 -4.63
CA MET A 148 6.34 1.23 -5.97
C MET A 148 5.56 -0.04 -6.32
N ASN A 149 6.05 -1.22 -5.96
CA ASN A 149 5.31 -2.48 -6.14
C ASN A 149 4.03 -2.47 -5.31
N GLY A 150 4.10 -2.11 -4.02
CA GLY A 150 2.90 -1.98 -3.19
C GLY A 150 1.90 -0.93 -3.69
N ALA A 151 2.36 0.11 -4.39
CA ALA A 151 1.49 1.08 -5.04
C ALA A 151 0.86 0.52 -6.35
N MET A 152 1.60 -0.30 -7.09
CA MET A 152 1.15 -0.99 -8.29
C MET A 152 0.15 -2.13 -8.01
N ASN A 153 0.00 -2.56 -6.74
CA ASN A 153 -1.11 -3.42 -6.33
C ASN A 153 -2.49 -2.82 -6.72
N GLY A 154 -2.60 -1.48 -6.85
CA GLY A 154 -3.81 -0.81 -7.34
C GLY A 154 -3.98 -0.77 -8.87
N GLY A 155 -3.01 -1.29 -9.62
CA GLY A 155 -2.99 -1.35 -11.07
C GLY A 155 -1.75 -0.72 -11.71
N HIS A 156 -1.45 -1.19 -12.92
CA HIS A 156 -0.30 -0.83 -13.74
C HIS A 156 -0.63 0.11 -14.92
N CYS A 157 -1.78 0.78 -14.90
CA CYS A 157 -2.35 1.52 -16.03
C CYS A 157 -1.39 2.48 -16.77
N VAL A 158 -0.57 3.28 -16.08
CA VAL A 158 0.41 4.17 -16.73
C VAL A 158 1.44 3.39 -17.55
N GLY A 159 1.89 2.24 -17.04
CA GLY A 159 2.80 1.36 -17.75
C GLY A 159 2.23 0.90 -19.10
N PHE A 160 0.95 0.52 -19.11
CA PHE A 160 0.24 0.14 -20.33
C PHE A 160 0.15 1.30 -21.33
N THR A 161 -0.24 2.50 -20.89
CA THR A 161 -0.41 3.65 -21.80
C THR A 161 0.92 4.06 -22.43
N VAL A 162 2.00 4.10 -21.64
CA VAL A 162 3.34 4.44 -22.13
C VAL A 162 3.85 3.38 -23.10
N LEU A 163 3.80 2.10 -22.71
CA LEU A 163 4.36 1.02 -23.52
C LEU A 163 3.60 0.84 -24.84
N SER A 164 2.26 0.93 -24.80
CA SER A 164 1.43 0.94 -26.00
C SER A 164 1.77 2.10 -26.94
N ARG A 165 1.94 3.33 -26.40
CA ARG A 165 2.33 4.47 -27.24
C ARG A 165 3.73 4.28 -27.84
N ARG A 166 4.68 3.67 -27.12
CA ARG A 166 6.02 3.38 -27.66
C ARG A 166 5.97 2.43 -28.86
N VAL A 167 5.06 1.46 -28.86
CA VAL A 167 4.79 0.60 -30.03
C VAL A 167 4.16 1.38 -31.18
N PHE A 168 3.10 2.15 -30.90
CA PHE A 168 2.42 2.98 -31.91
C PHE A 168 3.37 3.96 -32.62
N SER A 169 4.28 4.57 -31.86
CA SER A 169 5.31 5.49 -32.37
C SER A 169 6.56 4.80 -32.94
N GLN A 170 6.56 3.46 -33.02
CA GLN A 170 7.66 2.64 -33.54
C GLN A 170 9.00 2.82 -32.80
N GLN A 171 8.96 3.26 -31.54
CA GLN A 171 10.15 3.31 -30.68
C GLN A 171 10.59 1.91 -30.25
N ILE A 172 9.60 1.02 -30.06
CA ILE A 172 9.78 -0.41 -29.88
C ILE A 172 8.85 -1.15 -30.84
N THR A 173 9.15 -2.42 -31.09
CA THR A 173 8.36 -3.30 -31.95
C THR A 173 7.69 -4.39 -31.12
N PRO A 174 6.52 -4.92 -31.51
CA PRO A 174 5.87 -6.02 -30.79
C PRO A 174 6.80 -7.24 -30.63
N ALA A 175 7.62 -7.52 -31.64
CA ALA A 175 8.60 -8.62 -31.62
C ALA A 175 9.69 -8.48 -30.55
N GLN A 176 9.94 -7.27 -30.03
CA GLN A 176 10.85 -7.05 -28.89
C GLN A 176 10.18 -7.36 -27.55
N LEU A 177 8.85 -7.34 -27.48
CA LEU A 177 8.09 -7.69 -26.28
C LEU A 177 7.78 -9.19 -26.24
N ALA A 178 7.31 -9.75 -27.35
CA ALA A 178 7.06 -11.18 -27.51
C ALA A 178 7.56 -11.68 -28.86
N ALA A 179 8.40 -12.71 -28.84
CA ALA A 179 9.00 -13.26 -30.05
C ALA A 179 7.92 -13.73 -31.04
N GLY A 180 7.94 -13.18 -32.27
CA GLY A 180 6.98 -13.54 -33.32
C GLY A 180 5.70 -12.69 -33.33
N ALA A 181 5.46 -11.83 -32.33
CA ALA A 181 4.34 -10.90 -32.36
C ALA A 181 4.50 -9.89 -33.49
N THR A 182 3.42 -9.67 -34.25
CA THR A 182 3.41 -8.70 -35.37
C THR A 182 2.66 -7.42 -35.04
N VAL A 183 1.74 -7.48 -34.09
CA VAL A 183 1.00 -6.35 -33.52
C VAL A 183 1.02 -6.45 -32.01
N LEU A 184 0.78 -5.34 -31.29
CA LEU A 184 0.80 -5.36 -29.83
C LEU A 184 -0.30 -6.23 -29.23
N PHE A 185 -1.43 -6.35 -29.94
CA PHE A 185 -2.57 -7.14 -29.50
C PHE A 185 -2.25 -8.65 -29.37
N ASP A 186 -1.22 -9.13 -30.07
CA ASP A 186 -0.78 -10.53 -30.02
C ASP A 186 0.21 -10.81 -28.86
N VAL A 187 0.62 -9.78 -28.11
CA VAL A 187 1.58 -9.93 -27.00
C VAL A 187 0.87 -10.49 -25.77
N SER A 188 1.35 -11.65 -25.31
CA SER A 188 0.88 -12.31 -24.08
C SER A 188 1.33 -11.57 -22.81
N GLN A 189 0.59 -11.80 -21.72
CA GLN A 189 0.94 -11.34 -20.38
C GLN A 189 2.03 -12.22 -19.78
N ASP A 190 3.28 -12.02 -20.21
CA ASP A 190 4.44 -12.73 -19.67
C ASP A 190 5.19 -11.83 -18.67
N ALA A 191 5.90 -12.43 -17.69
CA ALA A 191 6.63 -11.70 -16.65
C ALA A 191 7.56 -10.60 -17.20
N ALA A 192 8.29 -10.87 -18.30
CA ALA A 192 9.16 -9.87 -18.92
C ALA A 192 8.41 -8.67 -19.53
N VAL A 193 7.19 -8.88 -20.03
CA VAL A 193 6.31 -7.80 -20.51
C VAL A 193 5.77 -7.02 -19.31
N MET A 194 5.34 -7.73 -18.27
CA MET A 194 4.82 -7.13 -17.04
C MET A 194 5.86 -6.26 -16.32
N ARG A 195 7.12 -6.70 -16.24
CA ARG A 195 8.22 -5.89 -15.69
C ARG A 195 8.51 -4.63 -16.51
N GLN A 196 8.41 -4.70 -17.83
CA GLN A 196 8.49 -3.51 -18.67
C GLN A 196 7.31 -2.56 -18.44
N ILE A 197 6.10 -3.09 -18.24
CA ILE A 197 4.93 -2.28 -17.85
C ILE A 197 5.21 -1.60 -16.50
N ALA A 198 5.66 -2.33 -15.49
CA ALA A 198 6.03 -1.79 -14.17
C ALA A 198 7.13 -0.71 -14.26
N GLN A 199 8.19 -0.96 -15.05
CA GLN A 199 9.26 0.02 -15.29
C GLN A 199 8.73 1.31 -15.94
N ASN A 200 7.78 1.22 -16.87
CA ASN A 200 7.16 2.40 -17.47
C ASN A 200 6.18 3.09 -16.51
N TRP A 201 5.53 2.34 -15.64
CA TRP A 201 4.60 2.87 -14.65
C TRP A 201 5.29 3.80 -13.66
N VAL A 202 6.49 3.44 -13.18
CA VAL A 202 7.23 4.25 -12.19
C VAL A 202 7.70 5.59 -12.74
N LEU A 203 7.71 5.79 -14.06
CA LEU A 203 8.03 7.08 -14.67
C LEU A 203 7.09 8.19 -14.20
N GLN A 204 5.86 7.88 -13.78
CA GLN A 204 4.93 8.87 -13.22
C GLN A 204 5.43 9.55 -11.94
N MET A 205 6.41 8.94 -11.26
CA MET A 205 7.03 9.47 -10.05
C MET A 205 8.24 10.36 -10.30
N THR A 206 8.62 10.56 -11.56
CA THR A 206 9.77 11.37 -11.96
C THR A 206 9.39 12.84 -12.11
N ASP A 207 10.34 13.73 -11.84
CA ASP A 207 10.11 15.18 -11.92
C ASP A 207 9.75 15.61 -13.35
N GLU A 208 10.31 14.94 -14.35
CA GLU A 208 10.05 15.15 -15.77
C GLU A 208 8.57 14.97 -16.11
N VAL A 209 7.97 13.87 -15.65
CA VAL A 209 6.56 13.53 -15.92
C VAL A 209 5.62 14.37 -15.05
N ILE A 210 5.95 14.55 -13.77
CA ILE A 210 5.14 15.36 -12.86
C ILE A 210 5.06 16.82 -13.36
N ASN A 211 6.19 17.43 -13.73
CA ASN A 211 6.23 18.82 -14.17
C ASN A 211 5.61 19.04 -15.57
N ALA A 212 5.55 17.99 -16.40
CA ALA A 212 4.91 18.04 -17.71
C ALA A 212 3.38 17.86 -17.64
N THR A 213 2.83 17.57 -16.46
CA THR A 213 1.39 17.37 -16.28
C THR A 213 0.62 18.66 -16.61
N VAL A 214 -0.32 18.54 -17.54
CA VAL A 214 -1.31 19.58 -17.86
C VAL A 214 -2.53 19.36 -16.98
N ASP A 215 -2.71 20.27 -16.02
CA ASP A 215 -3.88 20.36 -15.14
C ASP A 215 -4.73 21.59 -15.54
N GLY A 216 -6.04 21.43 -15.53
CA GLY A 216 -7.00 22.48 -15.86
C GLY A 216 -8.43 22.04 -15.63
N THR A 217 -9.36 22.92 -15.97
CA THR A 217 -10.78 22.58 -16.03
C THR A 217 -11.07 21.68 -17.25
N PRO A 218 -12.17 20.91 -17.26
CA PRO A 218 -12.50 20.04 -18.40
C PRO A 218 -12.47 20.72 -19.77
N ARG A 219 -12.90 21.99 -19.82
CA ARG A 219 -12.80 22.84 -21.01
C ARG A 219 -11.36 23.10 -21.46
N GLU A 220 -10.50 23.51 -20.52
CA GLU A 220 -9.10 23.83 -20.82
C GLU A 220 -8.34 22.59 -21.27
N ILE A 221 -8.70 21.41 -20.76
CA ILE A 221 -8.18 20.14 -21.25
C ILE A 221 -8.58 19.91 -22.71
N ILE A 222 -9.84 20.10 -23.09
CA ILE A 222 -10.27 19.99 -24.50
C ILE A 222 -9.51 20.98 -25.39
N ASP A 223 -9.39 22.25 -24.97
CA ASP A 223 -8.67 23.27 -25.73
C ASP A 223 -7.19 22.88 -25.93
N ALA A 224 -6.54 22.37 -24.89
CA ALA A 224 -5.15 21.93 -24.94
C ALA A 224 -4.96 20.69 -25.84
N LEU A 225 -5.88 19.70 -25.78
CA LEU A 225 -5.85 18.53 -26.65
C LEU A 225 -6.06 18.90 -28.12
N LEU A 226 -7.01 19.79 -28.42
CA LEU A 226 -7.27 20.27 -29.78
C LEU A 226 -6.08 21.06 -30.36
N ALA A 227 -5.30 21.72 -29.52
CA ALA A 227 -4.08 22.41 -29.90
C ALA A 227 -2.91 21.44 -30.13
N LEU A 228 -2.80 20.38 -29.30
CA LEU A 228 -1.71 19.41 -29.37
C LEU A 228 -1.90 18.40 -30.51
N GLN A 229 -3.08 17.81 -30.66
CA GLN A 229 -3.44 16.81 -31.68
C GLN A 229 -2.56 15.55 -31.72
N GLU A 230 -2.02 15.15 -30.57
CA GLU A 230 -1.20 13.94 -30.40
C GLU A 230 -1.86 12.98 -29.38
N PRO A 231 -1.45 11.70 -29.32
CA PRO A 231 -1.82 10.85 -28.21
C PRO A 231 -1.27 11.40 -26.90
N VAL A 232 -2.00 11.23 -25.79
CA VAL A 232 -1.54 11.61 -24.45
C VAL A 232 -1.90 10.54 -23.43
N ASP A 233 -1.14 10.50 -22.33
CA ASP A 233 -1.55 9.80 -21.13
C ASP A 233 -2.58 10.67 -20.39
N LEU A 234 -3.86 10.27 -20.46
CA LEU A 234 -4.97 10.97 -19.84
C LEU A 234 -5.22 10.39 -18.44
N GLY A 235 -5.11 11.25 -17.41
CA GLY A 235 -5.42 10.91 -16.03
C GLY A 235 -6.84 11.32 -15.67
N ILE A 236 -7.63 10.38 -15.15
CA ILE A 236 -8.96 10.63 -14.59
C ILE A 236 -8.97 10.24 -13.10
N PHE A 237 -9.68 11.00 -12.27
CA PHE A 237 -9.74 10.75 -10.83
C PHE A 237 -11.18 10.76 -10.32
N GLY A 238 -11.55 9.78 -9.50
CA GLY A 238 -12.84 9.72 -8.84
C GLY A 238 -12.96 10.79 -7.75
N ARG A 239 -14.19 11.26 -7.48
CA ARG A 239 -14.43 12.22 -6.38
C ARG A 239 -14.15 11.60 -5.00
N SER A 240 -14.53 10.34 -4.84
CA SER A 240 -14.39 9.61 -3.58
C SER A 240 -12.95 9.21 -3.30
N GLY A 241 -12.12 9.08 -4.34
CA GLY A 241 -10.76 8.57 -4.26
C GLY A 241 -10.38 7.95 -5.60
N GLY A 242 -9.12 7.53 -5.69
CA GLY A 242 -8.62 6.79 -6.83
C GLY A 242 -8.27 7.58 -8.09
N GLY A 243 -7.56 6.93 -9.00
CA GLY A 243 -7.12 7.47 -10.27
C GLY A 243 -6.92 6.36 -11.32
N HIS A 244 -7.07 6.74 -12.58
CA HIS A 244 -6.79 5.87 -13.73
C HIS A 244 -6.01 6.60 -14.81
N SER A 245 -5.18 5.86 -15.52
CA SER A 245 -4.46 6.31 -16.71
C SER A 245 -4.98 5.57 -17.92
N VAL A 246 -5.45 6.33 -18.91
CA VAL A 246 -5.90 5.82 -20.21
C VAL A 246 -5.19 6.56 -21.33
N LEU A 247 -4.93 5.88 -22.44
CA LEU A 247 -4.28 6.51 -23.59
C LEU A 247 -5.34 7.21 -24.43
N ALA A 248 -5.39 8.54 -24.40
CA ALA A 248 -6.28 9.32 -25.25
C ALA A 248 -5.66 9.51 -26.63
N TYR A 249 -6.37 9.10 -27.69
CA TYR A 249 -5.83 9.08 -29.06
C TYR A 249 -6.64 9.94 -30.06
N ALA A 250 -7.77 10.49 -29.64
CA ALA A 250 -8.61 11.35 -30.47
C ALA A 250 -9.55 12.22 -29.64
N VAL A 251 -10.00 13.32 -30.21
CA VAL A 251 -11.13 14.12 -29.70
C VAL A 251 -12.16 14.27 -30.82
N ARG A 252 -13.41 13.87 -30.55
CA ARG A 252 -14.56 14.07 -31.43
C ARG A 252 -15.47 15.16 -30.85
N ALA A 253 -15.71 16.21 -31.62
CA ALA A 253 -16.77 17.17 -31.33
C ALA A 253 -18.12 16.55 -31.69
N MET A 254 -19.04 16.57 -30.73
CA MET A 254 -20.41 16.11 -30.88
C MET A 254 -21.35 17.33 -30.98
N SER A 255 -22.67 17.10 -30.94
CA SER A 255 -23.63 18.20 -30.87
C SER A 255 -23.63 18.90 -29.51
N ASP A 256 -24.19 20.11 -29.47
CA ASP A 256 -24.47 20.88 -28.24
C ASP A 256 -23.27 21.24 -27.36
N GLY A 257 -22.04 21.02 -27.84
CA GLY A 257 -20.81 21.29 -27.09
C GLY A 257 -20.36 20.14 -26.21
N ILE A 258 -20.84 18.93 -26.51
CA ILE A 258 -20.30 17.69 -25.99
C ILE A 258 -19.07 17.30 -26.81
N PHE A 259 -18.04 16.80 -26.15
CA PHE A 259 -16.85 16.22 -26.75
C PHE A 259 -16.66 14.80 -26.23
N HIS A 260 -16.26 13.89 -27.10
CA HIS A 260 -15.78 12.56 -26.71
C HIS A 260 -14.27 12.53 -26.89
N ILE A 261 -13.53 12.35 -25.80
CA ILE A 261 -12.11 12.01 -25.85
C ILE A 261 -12.04 10.49 -25.98
N LEU A 262 -11.60 9.96 -27.11
CA LEU A 262 -11.50 8.51 -27.29
C LEU A 262 -10.26 7.98 -26.62
N VAL A 263 -10.40 6.84 -25.95
CA VAL A 263 -9.33 6.28 -25.13
C VAL A 263 -9.14 4.79 -25.40
N TYR A 264 -7.88 4.34 -25.30
CA TYR A 264 -7.56 2.96 -24.97
C TYR A 264 -7.55 2.84 -23.45
N ASP A 265 -8.53 2.13 -22.93
CA ASP A 265 -8.59 1.75 -21.53
C ASP A 265 -8.00 0.35 -21.35
N ASN A 266 -6.90 0.27 -20.60
CA ASN A 266 -6.20 -0.98 -20.32
C ASN A 266 -6.99 -1.93 -19.39
N ASN A 267 -8.04 -1.48 -18.72
CA ASN A 267 -8.97 -2.38 -18.03
C ASN A 267 -9.98 -3.04 -18.98
N TRP A 268 -10.21 -2.44 -20.15
CA TRP A 268 -11.18 -2.89 -21.15
C TRP A 268 -10.54 -3.05 -22.53
N PRO A 269 -9.51 -3.91 -22.66
CA PRO A 269 -8.73 -4.04 -23.88
C PRO A 269 -9.61 -4.38 -25.10
N GLY A 270 -9.27 -3.78 -26.24
CA GLY A 270 -9.99 -3.96 -27.51
C GLY A 270 -11.37 -3.28 -27.58
N ARG A 271 -11.86 -2.62 -26.52
CA ARG A 271 -13.15 -1.91 -26.53
C ARG A 271 -12.94 -0.41 -26.79
N GLU A 272 -13.75 0.17 -27.67
CA GLU A 272 -13.74 1.63 -27.89
C GLU A 272 -14.41 2.32 -26.70
N MET A 273 -13.64 2.98 -25.84
CA MET A 273 -14.14 3.74 -24.69
C MET A 273 -13.93 5.24 -24.93
N TYR A 274 -14.68 6.09 -24.21
CA TYR A 274 -14.48 7.54 -24.28
C TYR A 274 -14.82 8.27 -22.98
N VAL A 275 -14.12 9.37 -22.74
CA VAL A 275 -14.49 10.36 -21.72
C VAL A 275 -15.40 11.39 -22.36
N GLU A 276 -16.61 11.55 -21.81
CA GLU A 276 -17.55 12.59 -22.24
C GLU A 276 -17.22 13.90 -21.52
N VAL A 277 -17.09 14.99 -22.26
CA VAL A 277 -16.87 16.33 -21.72
C VAL A 277 -17.97 17.26 -22.21
N ASP A 278 -18.75 17.81 -21.29
CA ASP A 278 -19.64 18.94 -21.58
C ASP A 278 -18.83 20.23 -21.45
N TYR A 279 -18.44 20.78 -22.59
CA TYR A 279 -17.63 22.00 -22.67
C TYR A 279 -18.38 23.22 -22.12
N ARG A 280 -19.71 23.26 -22.23
CA ARG A 280 -20.54 24.38 -21.75
C ARG A 280 -20.69 24.33 -20.24
N ALA A 281 -21.05 23.18 -19.69
CA ALA A 281 -21.17 22.95 -18.26
C ALA A 281 -19.80 22.90 -17.56
N ASN A 282 -18.72 22.67 -18.32
CA ASN A 282 -17.36 22.48 -17.82
C ASN A 282 -17.27 21.28 -16.86
N THR A 283 -17.84 20.17 -17.30
CA THR A 283 -17.93 18.90 -16.57
C THR A 283 -17.44 17.75 -17.45
N TRP A 284 -17.05 16.65 -16.84
CA TRP A 284 -16.71 15.41 -17.53
C TRP A 284 -17.36 14.20 -16.85
N ARG A 285 -17.55 13.12 -17.61
CA ARG A 285 -18.06 11.83 -17.13
C ARG A 285 -17.33 10.67 -17.83
N TYR A 286 -17.06 9.59 -17.09
CA TYR A 286 -16.47 8.36 -17.59
C TYR A 286 -17.09 7.15 -16.91
N SER A 287 -17.38 6.08 -17.65
CA SER A 287 -17.89 4.84 -17.07
C SER A 287 -16.83 3.76 -17.07
N LEU A 288 -16.74 3.08 -15.94
CA LEU A 288 -15.86 1.94 -15.75
C LEU A 288 -16.57 0.62 -16.04
N ALA A 289 -17.89 0.60 -16.24
CA ALA A 289 -18.68 -0.62 -16.46
C ALA A 289 -19.40 -0.66 -17.82
N ALA A 290 -19.61 0.49 -18.47
CA ALA A 290 -20.38 0.63 -19.70
C ALA A 290 -19.64 1.51 -20.73
N GLN A 291 -19.83 1.20 -22.01
CA GLN A 291 -19.26 2.01 -23.09
C GLN A 291 -19.86 3.43 -23.15
N GLU A 292 -21.14 3.56 -22.80
CA GLU A 292 -21.87 4.82 -22.78
C GLU A 292 -21.98 5.33 -21.34
N PRO A 293 -21.26 6.40 -20.94
CA PRO A 293 -21.18 6.80 -19.55
C PRO A 293 -22.51 7.18 -18.89
N SER A 294 -23.48 7.64 -19.68
CA SER A 294 -24.82 7.98 -19.18
C SER A 294 -25.66 6.77 -18.76
N GLN A 295 -25.26 5.55 -19.16
CA GLN A 295 -25.97 4.31 -18.82
C GLN A 295 -25.44 3.67 -17.53
N ASP A 296 -24.33 4.17 -17.01
CA ASP A 296 -23.72 3.72 -15.77
C ASP A 296 -24.08 4.69 -14.64
N PRO A 297 -24.89 4.28 -13.64
CA PRO A 297 -25.25 5.16 -12.52
C PRO A 297 -24.04 5.53 -11.65
N ASP A 298 -22.98 4.73 -11.66
CA ASP A 298 -21.78 4.85 -10.83
C ASP A 298 -20.58 5.43 -11.61
N ALA A 299 -20.84 5.99 -12.79
CA ALA A 299 -19.84 6.65 -13.61
C ALA A 299 -19.11 7.76 -12.83
N TRP A 300 -17.81 7.83 -13.05
CA TRP A 300 -16.96 8.88 -12.52
C TRP A 300 -17.30 10.21 -13.17
N GLU A 301 -17.25 11.27 -12.37
CA GLU A 301 -17.58 12.61 -12.82
C GLU A 301 -16.73 13.68 -12.13
N GLY A 302 -16.52 14.79 -12.84
CA GLY A 302 -15.85 15.97 -12.29
C GLY A 302 -16.31 17.25 -12.94
N ASP A 303 -15.89 18.38 -12.35
CA ASP A 303 -16.26 19.72 -12.79
C ASP A 303 -15.07 20.68 -12.70
N ALA A 304 -15.25 21.91 -13.15
CA ALA A 304 -14.24 22.97 -13.12
C ALA A 304 -13.55 23.21 -11.77
N ARG A 305 -14.13 22.75 -10.65
CA ARG A 305 -13.56 22.91 -9.30
C ARG A 305 -12.83 21.66 -8.82
N THR A 306 -13.09 20.51 -9.42
CA THR A 306 -12.53 19.24 -8.93
C THR A 306 -11.10 19.02 -9.38
N HIS A 307 -10.72 19.53 -10.57
CA HIS A 307 -9.39 19.30 -11.16
C HIS A 307 -9.04 17.81 -11.23
N THR A 308 -10.01 17.00 -11.68
CA THR A 308 -9.94 15.53 -11.73
C THR A 308 -9.75 14.98 -13.14
N LEU A 309 -9.43 15.83 -14.12
CA LEU A 309 -9.09 15.46 -15.49
C LEU A 309 -7.78 16.17 -15.86
N ILE A 310 -6.72 15.40 -16.11
CA ILE A 310 -5.38 15.90 -16.46
C ILE A 310 -4.84 15.12 -17.65
N PHE A 311 -3.77 15.60 -18.29
CA PHE A 311 -2.97 14.73 -19.16
C PHE A 311 -1.48 15.02 -19.09
N VAL A 312 -0.69 14.05 -19.52
CA VAL A 312 0.76 14.19 -19.73
C VAL A 312 1.06 13.93 -21.22
N PRO A 313 1.73 14.87 -21.92
CA PRO A 313 2.25 14.61 -23.26
C PRO A 313 3.26 13.45 -23.24
N PHE A 314 3.15 12.49 -24.16
CA PHE A 314 4.03 11.32 -24.14
C PHE A 314 5.53 11.65 -24.33
N THR A 315 5.85 12.80 -24.90
CA THR A 315 7.23 13.30 -25.01
C THR A 315 7.92 13.44 -23.66
N ALA A 316 7.16 13.60 -22.56
CA ALA A 316 7.72 13.62 -21.20
C ALA A 316 8.28 12.27 -20.74
N TYR A 317 7.76 11.16 -21.30
CA TYR A 317 8.21 9.78 -21.01
C TYR A 317 9.32 9.28 -21.95
N ASP A 318 9.61 10.04 -23.02
CA ASP A 318 10.60 9.68 -24.04
C ASP A 318 12.02 10.16 -23.68
N GLN A 319 12.13 11.06 -22.70
CA GLN A 319 13.40 11.63 -22.26
C GLN A 319 14.04 10.81 -21.14
N ALA A 320 15.35 10.99 -20.95
CA ALA A 320 16.02 10.48 -19.76
C ALA A 320 15.39 11.12 -18.52
N VAL A 321 15.07 10.30 -17.53
CA VAL A 321 14.41 10.74 -16.29
C VAL A 321 15.39 10.80 -15.13
N SER A 322 15.09 11.68 -14.19
CA SER A 322 15.88 11.86 -12.98
C SER A 322 15.44 10.90 -11.87
N CYS A 323 16.38 10.46 -11.04
CA CYS A 323 16.05 9.63 -9.87
C CYS A 323 15.38 10.50 -8.78
N PRO A 324 14.14 10.22 -8.38
CA PRO A 324 13.38 11.12 -7.50
C PRO A 324 13.84 11.11 -6.04
N PHE A 325 14.56 10.08 -5.61
CA PHE A 325 15.04 9.90 -4.23
C PHE A 325 16.58 9.92 -4.09
N CYS A 326 17.31 9.88 -5.21
CA CYS A 326 18.77 9.92 -5.18
C CYS A 326 19.28 11.33 -4.83
N GLU A 327 20.54 11.42 -4.37
CA GLU A 327 21.14 12.69 -3.99
C GLU A 327 21.16 13.70 -5.15
N ALA A 328 20.65 14.91 -4.87
CA ALA A 328 20.63 16.00 -5.84
C ALA A 328 22.07 16.42 -6.13
N ILE A 329 22.51 16.20 -7.37
CA ILE A 329 23.83 16.66 -7.76
C ILE A 329 23.75 18.15 -8.10
N THR A 330 24.02 19.03 -7.13
CA THR A 330 23.75 20.47 -7.26
C THR A 330 24.63 21.25 -8.26
N GLY A 331 25.45 20.56 -9.06
CA GLY A 331 26.25 21.18 -10.11
C GLY A 331 27.44 21.99 -9.60
N SER A 332 27.88 21.76 -8.36
CA SER A 332 29.12 22.33 -7.81
C SER A 332 30.33 21.81 -8.60
N ALA A 333 31.45 22.56 -8.59
CA ALA A 333 32.68 22.12 -9.27
C ALA A 333 33.27 20.80 -8.73
N GLY A 334 32.97 20.43 -7.47
CA GLY A 334 33.29 19.11 -6.90
C GLY A 334 32.36 18.01 -7.42
N ASP A 335 31.07 18.31 -7.55
CA ASP A 335 30.03 17.40 -8.02
C ASP A 335 30.22 16.95 -9.47
N ALA A 336 30.79 17.81 -10.33
CA ALA A 336 31.12 17.47 -11.72
C ALA A 336 32.16 16.33 -11.86
N GLY A 337 32.97 16.10 -10.81
CA GLY A 337 33.87 14.95 -10.71
C GLY A 337 33.10 13.66 -10.43
N VAL A 338 32.19 13.69 -9.44
CA VAL A 338 31.34 12.57 -9.04
C VAL A 338 30.40 12.14 -10.18
N ILE A 339 29.81 13.09 -10.91
CA ILE A 339 28.98 12.81 -12.10
C ILE A 339 29.75 11.99 -13.15
N ARG A 340 31.02 12.34 -13.37
CA ARG A 340 31.86 11.69 -14.39
C ARG A 340 32.41 10.35 -13.93
N GLU A 341 32.67 10.19 -12.64
CA GLU A 341 33.21 8.96 -12.05
C GLU A 341 32.11 7.89 -11.88
N ARG A 342 30.88 8.30 -11.57
CA ARG A 342 29.70 7.41 -11.47
C ARG A 342 28.87 7.30 -12.77
N GLY A 343 29.35 7.84 -13.89
CA GLY A 343 28.70 7.69 -15.20
C GLY A 343 27.32 8.36 -15.37
N ILE A 344 26.92 9.28 -14.48
CA ILE A 344 25.55 9.85 -14.46
C ILE A 344 25.39 10.88 -15.60
N PRO A 345 24.41 10.74 -16.50
CA PRO A 345 24.09 11.77 -17.49
C PRO A 345 23.60 13.06 -16.83
N ALA A 346 24.09 14.22 -17.31
CA ALA A 346 23.70 15.54 -16.76
C ALA A 346 22.18 15.82 -16.83
N ALA A 347 21.44 15.13 -17.69
CA ALA A 347 19.99 15.22 -17.80
C ALA A 347 19.24 14.50 -16.66
N GLN A 348 19.88 13.60 -15.91
CA GLN A 348 19.28 12.83 -14.83
C GLN A 348 19.51 13.44 -13.43
N VAL A 349 20.00 14.68 -13.39
CA VAL A 349 20.27 15.41 -12.15
C VAL A 349 18.97 16.03 -11.61
N SER A 350 18.45 15.50 -10.50
CA SER A 350 17.15 15.89 -9.91
C SER A 350 17.25 16.93 -8.79
N ARG A 351 16.09 17.51 -8.42
CA ARG A 351 15.86 18.03 -7.07
C ARG A 351 15.44 16.86 -6.17
N ALA A 352 16.31 16.47 -5.25
CA ALA A 352 16.00 15.42 -4.30
C ALA A 352 14.88 15.85 -3.35
N TYR A 353 14.05 14.90 -2.94
CA TYR A 353 13.01 15.05 -1.93
C TYR A 353 13.18 13.97 -0.86
N ASN A 354 12.67 14.22 0.34
CA ASN A 354 12.27 13.16 1.26
C ASN A 354 10.86 12.73 0.85
N ILE A 355 10.74 11.56 0.26
CA ILE A 355 9.48 11.01 -0.24
C ILE A 355 8.82 10.20 0.87
N VAL A 356 7.73 10.71 1.41
CA VAL A 356 6.94 10.08 2.47
C VAL A 356 5.75 9.37 1.82
N SER A 357 5.64 8.06 2.02
CA SER A 357 4.40 7.35 1.74
C SER A 357 4.08 6.29 2.80
N PHE A 358 2.80 5.93 2.82
CA PHE A 358 2.24 4.94 3.71
C PHE A 358 1.57 3.87 2.86
N SER A 359 2.01 2.62 2.96
CA SER A 359 1.31 1.49 2.37
C SER A 359 0.13 1.11 3.25
N GLY A 360 -1.00 0.74 2.65
CA GLY A 360 -2.24 0.39 3.36
C GLY A 360 -3.39 1.36 3.11
N THR A 361 -4.60 0.80 3.01
CA THR A 361 -5.83 1.52 2.63
C THR A 361 -6.55 2.16 3.82
N THR A 362 -6.17 1.80 5.04
CA THR A 362 -6.86 2.20 6.28
C THR A 362 -6.16 3.31 7.05
N GLY A 363 -4.92 3.64 6.68
CA GLY A 363 -4.08 4.62 7.35
C GLY A 363 -4.06 6.01 6.72
N ARG A 364 -3.76 7.02 7.54
CA ARG A 364 -3.53 8.41 7.14
C ARG A 364 -2.18 8.89 7.62
N VAL A 365 -1.48 9.63 6.74
CA VAL A 365 -0.27 10.36 7.08
C VAL A 365 -0.43 11.87 6.95
N GLN A 366 0.18 12.60 7.87
CA GLN A 366 0.24 14.06 7.88
C GLN A 366 1.67 14.50 8.22
N VAL A 367 2.18 15.48 7.50
CA VAL A 367 3.52 16.03 7.71
C VAL A 367 3.43 17.44 8.25
N GLU A 368 4.24 17.74 9.26
CA GLU A 368 4.42 19.09 9.81
C GLU A 368 5.91 19.39 9.95
N ASP A 369 6.36 20.56 9.49
CA ASP A 369 7.74 20.99 9.72
C ASP A 369 7.93 21.73 11.05
N GLU A 370 9.18 22.05 11.40
CA GLU A 370 9.52 22.74 12.65
C GLU A 370 8.88 24.13 12.81
N GLN A 371 8.35 24.73 11.73
CA GLN A 371 7.62 25.99 11.77
C GLN A 371 6.10 25.82 11.90
N GLY A 372 5.61 24.58 12.03
CA GLY A 372 4.20 24.25 12.12
C GLY A 372 3.46 24.31 10.78
N ARG A 373 4.19 24.32 9.66
CA ARG A 373 3.58 24.32 8.31
C ARG A 373 3.23 22.89 7.93
N ARG A 374 2.06 22.71 7.32
CA ARG A 374 1.44 21.39 7.12
C ARG A 374 1.49 20.90 5.68
N LEU A 375 1.56 19.59 5.51
CA LEU A 375 1.46 18.89 4.24
C LEU A 375 0.66 17.59 4.42
N GLY A 376 -0.34 17.35 3.58
CA GLY A 376 -1.19 16.15 3.62
C GLY A 376 -2.67 16.48 3.78
N ARG A 377 -3.48 15.50 4.22
CA ARG A 377 -4.95 15.65 4.30
C ARG A 377 -5.41 16.05 5.69
N TYR A 378 -5.99 17.25 5.82
CA TYR A 378 -6.55 17.79 7.06
C TYR A 378 -8.06 18.01 6.91
N GLY A 379 -8.85 17.18 7.59
CA GLY A 379 -10.29 17.06 7.33
C GLY A 379 -10.55 16.56 5.90
N ASP A 380 -11.38 17.30 5.16
CA ASP A 380 -11.74 17.00 3.77
C ASP A 380 -10.83 17.65 2.72
N ALA A 381 -9.87 18.48 3.16
CA ALA A 381 -9.00 19.24 2.28
C ALA A 381 -7.56 18.72 2.30
N PHE A 382 -6.91 18.78 1.14
CA PHE A 382 -5.46 18.68 1.05
C PHE A 382 -4.82 20.03 1.34
N VAL A 383 -3.79 20.02 2.19
CA VAL A 383 -3.03 21.20 2.62
C VAL A 383 -1.58 21.04 2.19
N ASN A 384 -0.97 22.13 1.71
CA ASN A 384 0.46 22.21 1.40
C ASN A 384 0.96 23.63 1.72
N GLU A 385 1.52 23.80 2.92
CA GLU A 385 2.05 25.06 3.46
C GLU A 385 3.59 25.06 3.51
N ILE A 386 4.24 23.90 3.33
CA ILE A 386 5.69 23.75 3.37
C ILE A 386 6.29 24.22 2.03
N PRO A 387 7.16 25.26 2.01
CA PRO A 387 7.71 25.79 0.78
C PRO A 387 8.50 24.74 -0.01
N GLY A 388 8.15 24.58 -1.29
CA GLY A 388 8.81 23.64 -2.19
C GLY A 388 8.36 22.18 -2.04
N ALA A 389 7.51 21.87 -1.07
CA ALA A 389 6.90 20.55 -0.94
C ALA A 389 5.83 20.30 -2.00
N ARG A 390 5.57 19.02 -2.30
CA ARG A 390 4.59 18.60 -3.30
C ARG A 390 3.70 17.48 -2.76
N LEU A 391 2.49 17.41 -3.30
CA LEU A 391 1.57 16.29 -3.12
C LEU A 391 1.46 15.58 -4.48
N ILE A 392 1.86 14.32 -4.52
CA ILE A 392 1.89 13.51 -5.74
C ILE A 392 0.70 12.55 -5.67
N ARG A 393 -0.21 12.67 -6.64
CA ARG A 393 -1.35 11.75 -6.80
C ARG A 393 -1.01 10.77 -7.90
N MET A 394 -0.96 9.49 -7.55
CA MET A 394 -0.73 8.43 -8.53
C MET A 394 -1.99 8.22 -9.35
N ARG A 395 -1.82 7.93 -10.65
CA ARG A 395 -2.93 7.68 -11.60
C ARG A 395 -3.40 6.21 -11.58
N SER A 396 -3.01 5.42 -10.59
CA SER A 396 -2.95 3.96 -10.65
C SER A 396 -3.70 3.26 -9.51
N ALA A 397 -4.89 3.76 -9.21
CA ALA A 397 -5.63 3.27 -8.07
C ALA A 397 -7.11 3.45 -8.34
N LEU A 398 -7.71 2.60 -9.17
CA LEU A 398 -9.05 2.86 -9.69
C LEU A 398 -10.15 2.94 -8.63
N PHE A 399 -9.92 2.57 -7.37
CA PHE A 399 -10.89 2.75 -6.30
C PHE A 399 -10.25 3.05 -4.94
N ASN A 400 -8.95 3.35 -4.91
CA ASN A 400 -8.25 3.45 -3.63
C ASN A 400 -8.38 4.86 -3.05
N ASN A 401 -8.86 4.92 -1.81
CA ASN A 401 -8.75 6.11 -0.96
C ASN A 401 -7.30 6.41 -0.54
N SER A 402 -6.29 5.66 -1.04
CA SER A 402 -4.85 5.74 -0.73
C SER A 402 -4.34 7.15 -0.49
N GLU A 403 -3.51 7.29 0.55
CA GLU A 403 -2.91 8.58 0.86
C GLU A 403 -1.97 8.99 -0.29
N PRO A 404 -1.97 10.27 -0.70
CA PRO A 404 -1.04 10.71 -1.71
C PRO A 404 0.39 10.61 -1.19
N ILE A 405 1.33 10.48 -2.12
CA ILE A 405 2.76 10.54 -1.79
C ILE A 405 3.11 12.00 -1.47
N LEU A 406 3.79 12.22 -0.36
CA LEU A 406 4.17 13.55 0.12
C LEU A 406 5.67 13.76 -0.11
N ALA A 407 6.03 14.76 -0.90
CA ALA A 407 7.42 15.09 -1.19
C ALA A 407 7.84 16.32 -0.38
N VAL A 408 8.74 16.13 0.58
CA VAL A 408 9.26 17.19 1.46
C VAL A 408 10.67 17.58 1.00
N PRO A 409 11.06 18.86 0.97
CA PRO A 409 12.41 19.25 0.58
C PRO A 409 13.50 18.53 1.41
N PRO A 410 14.68 18.25 0.84
CA PRO A 410 15.62 17.26 1.37
C PRO A 410 16.27 17.67 2.69
N ASP A 411 16.45 18.97 2.92
CA ASP A 411 17.08 19.54 4.11
C ASP A 411 16.08 20.02 5.18
N VAL A 412 14.78 19.79 4.98
CA VAL A 412 13.75 20.17 5.96
C VAL A 412 13.64 19.07 7.01
N SER A 413 13.71 19.45 8.29
CA SER A 413 13.28 18.59 9.40
C SER A 413 11.78 18.64 9.56
N PHE A 414 11.17 17.48 9.77
CA PHE A 414 9.71 17.34 9.82
C PHE A 414 9.28 16.18 10.71
N GLN A 415 8.01 16.21 11.12
CA GLN A 415 7.33 15.14 11.81
C GLN A 415 6.25 14.54 10.90
N VAL A 416 6.21 13.22 10.83
CA VAL A 416 5.12 12.45 10.23
C VAL A 416 4.21 11.94 11.35
N ARG A 417 2.92 12.20 11.21
CA ARG A 417 1.85 11.74 12.08
C ARG A 417 1.08 10.65 11.35
N MET A 418 0.90 9.50 12.00
CA MET A 418 0.23 8.32 11.44
C MET A 418 -1.00 7.96 12.30
N GLN A 419 -2.13 7.68 11.67
CA GLN A 419 -3.38 7.37 12.36
C GLN A 419 -4.36 6.59 11.47
N ALA A 420 -5.34 5.92 12.08
CA ALA A 420 -6.50 5.38 11.37
C ALA A 420 -7.29 6.49 10.66
N ARG A 421 -7.80 6.17 9.47
CA ARG A 421 -8.76 7.02 8.78
C ARG A 421 -10.08 7.09 9.54
N PRO A 422 -10.84 8.19 9.40
CA PRO A 422 -12.18 8.27 9.96
C PRO A 422 -13.05 7.09 9.50
N GLY A 423 -13.68 6.38 10.45
CA GLY A 423 -14.52 5.21 10.17
C GLY A 423 -13.79 3.87 10.14
N GLN A 424 -12.45 3.86 10.14
CA GLN A 424 -11.67 2.63 10.20
C GLN A 424 -11.36 2.25 11.67
N PRO A 425 -11.46 0.96 12.04
CA PRO A 425 -11.18 0.49 13.40
C PRO A 425 -9.68 0.56 13.73
N ALA A 426 -8.82 0.39 12.73
CA ALA A 426 -7.38 0.56 12.84
C ALA A 426 -6.77 0.96 11.48
N SER A 427 -5.58 1.55 11.51
CA SER A 427 -4.68 1.66 10.37
C SER A 427 -3.73 0.47 10.38
N LYS A 428 -3.69 -0.30 9.30
CA LYS A 428 -2.67 -1.32 9.04
C LYS A 428 -1.80 -0.86 7.88
N GLY A 429 -0.48 -0.99 8.00
CA GLY A 429 0.40 -0.53 6.93
C GLY A 429 1.87 -0.41 7.32
N ASN A 430 2.66 0.10 6.38
CA ASN A 430 4.07 0.41 6.60
C ASN A 430 4.35 1.85 6.19
N LEU A 431 5.24 2.53 6.90
CA LEU A 431 5.74 3.85 6.52
C LEU A 431 7.06 3.70 5.77
N ARG A 432 7.21 4.44 4.67
CA ARG A 432 8.49 4.64 3.98
C ARG A 432 8.77 6.13 3.88
N ILE A 433 9.98 6.53 4.27
CA ILE A 433 10.52 7.88 4.04
C ILE A 433 11.83 7.68 3.28
N ILE A 434 11.85 8.05 2.02
CA ILE A 434 12.97 7.76 1.13
C ILE A 434 13.60 9.10 0.75
N GLY A 435 14.77 9.38 1.33
CA GLY A 435 15.49 10.62 1.13
C GLY A 435 16.95 10.37 0.72
N PRO A 436 17.64 11.41 0.23
CA PRO A 436 18.98 11.28 -0.33
C PRO A 436 20.09 10.99 0.67
N ARG A 437 19.88 11.28 1.97
CA ARG A 437 20.88 11.05 3.04
C ARG A 437 20.42 10.07 4.10
N VAL A 438 19.11 10.02 4.30
CA VAL A 438 18.44 9.23 5.31
C VAL A 438 17.23 8.61 4.64
N ALA A 439 17.10 7.30 4.74
CA ALA A 439 15.86 6.61 4.45
C ALA A 439 15.41 5.81 5.66
N VAL A 440 14.09 5.73 5.84
CA VAL A 440 13.45 5.14 7.00
C VAL A 440 12.35 4.23 6.53
N ALA A 441 12.27 3.04 7.13
CA ALA A 441 11.11 2.18 7.03
C ALA A 441 10.59 1.87 8.45
N LEU A 442 9.29 1.97 8.62
CA LEU A 442 8.59 1.44 9.80
C LEU A 442 7.65 0.34 9.31
N ASP A 443 7.92 -0.89 9.74
CA ASP A 443 7.14 -2.05 9.35
C ASP A 443 6.20 -2.50 10.47
N SER A 444 5.14 -3.20 10.04
CA SER A 444 4.15 -3.83 10.92
C SER A 444 3.39 -2.81 11.78
N LEU A 445 3.03 -1.65 11.20
CA LEU A 445 2.24 -0.64 11.92
C LEU A 445 0.78 -1.06 12.00
N GLN A 446 0.26 -1.13 13.23
CA GLN A 446 -1.15 -1.32 13.53
C GLN A 446 -1.60 -0.26 14.54
N ILE A 447 -2.25 0.80 14.06
CA ILE A 447 -2.64 1.97 14.87
C ILE A 447 -4.15 1.95 15.07
N GLN A 448 -4.60 1.78 16.32
CA GLN A 448 -6.03 1.71 16.61
C GLN A 448 -6.73 3.06 16.39
N SER A 449 -8.04 3.02 16.13
CA SER A 449 -8.84 4.24 15.97
C SER A 449 -8.76 5.12 17.22
N GLY A 450 -8.38 6.39 17.03
CA GLY A 450 -8.17 7.36 18.10
C GLY A 450 -6.74 7.41 18.66
N GLU A 451 -5.89 6.45 18.32
CA GLU A 451 -4.45 6.51 18.59
C GLU A 451 -3.71 7.24 17.47
N GLN A 452 -2.50 7.73 17.76
CA GLN A 452 -1.68 8.45 16.80
C GLN A 452 -0.19 8.26 17.09
N ASP A 453 0.51 7.67 16.14
CA ASP A 453 1.96 7.50 16.21
C ASP A 453 2.65 8.69 15.54
N ALA A 454 3.88 9.00 15.96
CA ALA A 454 4.66 10.11 15.43
C ALA A 454 6.10 9.68 15.12
N LEU A 455 6.61 10.09 13.96
CA LEU A 455 8.01 9.92 13.57
C LEU A 455 8.61 11.28 13.23
N SER A 456 9.59 11.73 14.00
CA SER A 456 10.36 12.93 13.68
C SER A 456 11.60 12.54 12.88
N VAL A 457 11.88 13.26 11.79
CA VAL A 457 13.02 13.01 10.91
C VAL A 457 13.91 14.24 10.86
N HIS A 458 15.20 14.04 11.12
CA HIS A 458 16.23 15.06 11.09
C HIS A 458 17.31 14.71 10.05
N PRO A 459 17.08 14.98 8.75
CA PRO A 459 17.97 14.52 7.68
C PRO A 459 19.43 14.95 7.83
N GLN A 460 19.67 16.17 8.33
CA GLN A 460 21.03 16.69 8.55
C GLN A 460 21.73 16.05 9.76
N ALA A 461 20.97 15.73 10.81
CA ALA A 461 21.49 15.05 11.99
C ALA A 461 21.57 13.53 11.81
N ARG A 462 21.03 12.99 10.70
CA ARG A 462 20.93 11.56 10.39
C ARG A 462 20.25 10.76 11.50
N GLN A 463 19.16 11.34 12.01
CA GLN A 463 18.48 10.85 13.19
C GLN A 463 16.96 10.85 12.99
N ILE A 464 16.33 9.85 13.59
CA ILE A 464 14.88 9.72 13.68
C ILE A 464 14.45 9.52 15.12
N ASN A 465 13.23 9.93 15.44
CA ASN A 465 12.60 9.68 16.74
C ASN A 465 11.18 9.17 16.53
N TYR A 466 10.95 7.91 16.85
CA TYR A 466 9.64 7.28 16.81
C TYR A 466 8.98 7.34 18.18
N GLN A 467 7.73 7.76 18.23
CA GLN A 467 6.89 7.78 19.42
C GLN A 467 5.57 7.05 19.13
N ALA A 468 5.23 6.09 19.99
CA ALA A 468 3.98 5.35 19.91
C ALA A 468 2.82 6.13 20.57
N GLY A 469 1.63 6.08 19.97
CA GLY A 469 0.38 6.60 20.54
C GLY A 469 -0.47 5.52 21.22
N GLY A 470 0.09 4.34 21.43
CA GLY A 470 -0.56 3.15 21.97
C GLY A 470 0.46 2.02 22.14
N ASN A 471 -0.01 0.80 22.43
CA ASN A 471 0.89 -0.36 22.49
C ASN A 471 1.37 -0.73 21.08
N ARG A 472 2.69 -0.78 20.87
CA ARG A 472 3.33 -1.04 19.58
C ARG A 472 4.58 -1.90 19.73
N THR A 473 4.87 -2.66 18.69
CA THR A 473 6.12 -3.41 18.49
C THR A 473 6.70 -3.12 17.10
N PRO A 474 7.09 -1.88 16.80
CA PRO A 474 7.53 -1.51 15.46
C PRO A 474 8.90 -2.12 15.15
N VAL A 475 9.12 -2.44 13.88
CA VAL A 475 10.47 -2.67 13.35
C VAL A 475 10.93 -1.39 12.67
N ILE A 476 11.98 -0.78 13.20
CA ILE A 476 12.52 0.50 12.74
C ILE A 476 13.76 0.22 11.90
N LYS A 477 13.73 0.66 10.64
CA LYS A 477 14.84 0.55 9.70
C LYS A 477 15.38 1.93 9.37
N LEU A 478 16.70 2.08 9.41
CA LEU A 478 17.41 3.31 9.09
C LEU A 478 18.52 3.00 8.08
N SER A 479 18.50 3.69 6.96
CA SER A 479 19.61 3.72 6.02
C SER A 479 20.23 5.11 6.00
N VAL A 480 21.56 5.15 6.03
CA VAL A 480 22.35 6.37 5.98
C VAL A 480 23.40 6.25 4.89
N GLN A 481 23.42 7.25 4.01
CA GLN A 481 24.38 7.32 2.91
C GLN A 481 25.58 8.21 3.28
N ASN A 482 26.78 7.66 3.13
CA ASN A 482 28.07 8.34 3.22
C ASN A 482 28.80 8.31 1.86
N GLU A 483 29.89 9.06 1.76
CA GLU A 483 30.74 9.02 0.57
C GLU A 483 31.45 7.65 0.49
N GLY A 484 31.04 6.83 -0.48
CA GLY A 484 31.65 5.50 -0.74
C GLY A 484 31.22 4.40 0.22
N GLU A 485 30.28 4.69 1.13
CA GLU A 485 29.76 3.74 2.11
C GLU A 485 28.26 3.96 2.32
N THR A 486 27.53 2.85 2.43
CA THR A 486 26.12 2.86 2.85
C THR A 486 25.98 2.03 4.12
N SER A 487 25.38 2.62 5.15
CA SER A 487 25.07 1.91 6.40
C SER A 487 23.56 1.63 6.46
N PHE A 488 23.21 0.45 6.91
CA PHE A 488 21.85 0.00 7.11
C PHE A 488 21.68 -0.59 8.52
N PHE A 489 20.57 -0.27 9.16
CA PHE A 489 20.25 -0.73 10.51
C PHE A 489 18.78 -1.12 10.58
N THR A 490 18.50 -2.30 11.12
CA THR A 490 17.16 -2.75 11.50
C THR A 490 17.13 -2.96 13.01
N VAL A 491 16.23 -2.25 13.69
CA VAL A 491 16.00 -2.35 15.13
C VAL A 491 14.61 -2.91 15.38
N GLY A 492 14.55 -4.12 15.93
CA GLY A 492 13.31 -4.83 16.24
C GLY A 492 13.21 -5.22 17.72
N GLY A 493 12.06 -5.79 18.10
CA GLY A 493 11.81 -6.29 19.45
C GLY A 493 11.50 -5.23 20.51
N ALA A 494 11.43 -3.95 20.14
CA ALA A 494 11.03 -2.89 21.06
C ALA A 494 9.53 -2.99 21.37
N SER A 495 9.16 -3.16 22.64
CA SER A 495 7.78 -3.00 23.11
C SER A 495 7.58 -1.60 23.66
N LEU A 496 6.68 -0.85 23.03
CA LEU A 496 6.39 0.55 23.32
C LEU A 496 4.94 0.66 23.80
N ALA A 497 4.73 1.33 24.92
CA ALA A 497 3.42 1.79 25.36
C ALA A 497 3.15 3.22 24.86
N ASP A 498 1.95 3.72 25.13
CA ASP A 498 1.57 5.10 24.81
C ASP A 498 2.59 6.12 25.33
N ASN A 499 2.96 7.07 24.45
CA ASN A 499 3.95 8.12 24.62
C ASN A 499 5.41 7.65 24.82
N GLN A 500 5.70 6.35 24.80
CA GLN A 500 7.07 5.85 24.78
C GLN A 500 7.66 5.92 23.36
N GLY A 501 8.99 5.99 23.27
CA GLY A 501 9.65 6.15 21.99
C GLY A 501 11.08 5.62 21.95
N LEU A 502 11.57 5.49 20.73
CA LEU A 502 12.93 5.07 20.42
C LEU A 502 13.51 6.02 19.37
N GLN A 503 14.64 6.62 19.73
CA GLN A 503 15.47 7.38 18.81
C GLN A 503 16.56 6.48 18.24
N VAL A 504 16.80 6.61 16.94
CA VAL A 504 17.85 5.90 16.19
C VAL A 504 18.57 6.93 15.32
N GLY A 505 19.90 6.93 15.31
CA GLY A 505 20.65 7.82 14.44
C GLY A 505 22.09 7.38 14.23
N LEU A 506 22.74 7.91 13.20
CA LEU A 506 24.17 7.72 12.94
C LEU A 506 24.88 9.07 13.05
N ASP A 507 25.69 9.26 14.09
CA ASP A 507 26.37 10.54 14.30
C ASP A 507 27.28 10.86 13.10
N PRO A 508 27.10 12.00 12.42
CA PRO A 508 27.84 12.32 11.19
C PRO A 508 29.34 12.60 11.40
N ARG A 509 29.81 12.70 12.64
CA ARG A 509 31.20 13.01 12.98
C ARG A 509 31.96 11.80 13.49
N SER A 510 31.36 11.03 14.39
CA SER A 510 31.96 9.81 14.96
C SER A 510 31.63 8.57 14.15
N GLY A 511 30.53 8.59 13.39
CA GLY A 511 29.99 7.41 12.71
C GLY A 511 29.41 6.37 13.69
N GLN A 512 29.18 6.74 14.94
CA GLN A 512 28.56 5.86 15.93
C GLN A 512 27.05 5.76 15.71
N LEU A 513 26.53 4.53 15.81
CA LEU A 513 25.10 4.30 15.86
C LEU A 513 24.61 4.64 17.27
N GLU A 514 23.71 5.61 17.37
CA GLU A 514 23.12 6.08 18.62
C GLU A 514 21.67 5.60 18.74
N LEU A 515 21.36 5.03 19.91
CA LEU A 515 20.01 4.59 20.28
C LEU A 515 19.64 5.21 21.63
N GLU A 516 18.48 5.87 21.71
CA GLU A 516 18.00 6.43 22.98
C GLU A 516 16.55 6.02 23.23
N GLY A 517 16.31 5.42 24.40
CA GLY A 517 14.99 5.02 24.85
C GLY A 517 14.29 6.11 25.64
N HIS A 518 13.13 6.57 25.16
CA HIS A 518 12.32 7.56 25.87
C HIS A 518 11.17 6.88 26.63
N GLY A 519 11.29 6.88 27.96
CA GLY A 519 10.28 6.28 28.84
C GLY A 519 10.21 4.75 28.78
N LEU A 520 11.20 4.09 28.15
CA LEU A 520 11.21 2.64 27.95
C LEU A 520 11.55 1.86 29.23
N PRO A 521 10.88 0.74 29.51
CA PRO A 521 11.33 -0.21 30.51
C PRO A 521 12.62 -0.92 30.04
N ALA A 522 13.25 -1.65 30.95
CA ALA A 522 14.37 -2.51 30.60
C ALA A 522 13.89 -3.60 29.62
N GLN A 523 14.53 -3.70 28.46
CA GLN A 523 14.19 -4.69 27.44
C GLN A 523 15.39 -5.01 26.54
N ASN A 524 15.30 -6.12 25.82
CA ASN A 524 16.30 -6.49 24.82
C ASN A 524 15.78 -6.12 23.44
N LEU A 525 16.64 -5.47 22.66
CA LEU A 525 16.40 -5.14 21.27
C LEU A 525 17.14 -6.12 20.37
N THR A 526 16.58 -6.33 19.18
CA THR A 526 17.29 -6.95 18.06
C THR A 526 17.89 -5.86 17.20
N LEU A 527 19.17 -5.97 16.91
CA LEU A 527 19.91 -5.13 15.99
C LEU A 527 20.46 -6.01 14.87
N VAL A 528 20.09 -5.68 13.64
CA VAL A 528 20.73 -6.17 12.43
C VAL A 528 21.31 -4.96 11.71
N SER A 529 22.51 -5.08 11.18
CA SER A 529 23.14 -3.99 10.44
C SER A 529 23.91 -4.52 9.24
N ALA A 530 23.94 -3.76 8.16
CA ALA A 530 24.86 -3.96 7.05
C ALA A 530 25.69 -2.70 6.82
N LYS A 531 26.97 -2.88 6.55
CA LYS A 531 27.88 -1.85 6.03
C LYS A 531 28.33 -2.29 4.64
N ILE A 532 28.06 -1.44 3.65
CA ILE A 532 28.28 -1.74 2.23
C ILE A 532 29.27 -0.74 1.66
N THR A 533 30.40 -1.25 1.16
CA THR A 533 31.47 -0.47 0.52
C THR A 533 31.98 -1.18 -0.74
N GLN A 534 32.79 -0.51 -1.54
CA GLN A 534 33.38 -1.11 -2.73
C GLN A 534 34.31 -2.29 -2.38
N GLY A 535 33.80 -3.51 -2.59
CA GLY A 535 34.53 -4.76 -2.38
C GLY A 535 34.33 -5.41 -1.00
N GLU A 536 33.47 -4.84 -0.15
CA GLU A 536 33.19 -5.41 1.17
C GLU A 536 31.75 -5.12 1.62
N LYS A 537 31.04 -6.18 2.02
CA LYS A 537 29.71 -6.17 2.64
C LYS A 537 29.87 -6.87 3.98
N ILE A 538 29.58 -6.18 5.08
CA ILE A 538 29.73 -6.72 6.44
C ILE A 538 28.38 -6.63 7.15
N ILE A 539 27.91 -7.76 7.66
CA ILE A 539 26.65 -7.85 8.40
C ILE A 539 26.94 -8.09 9.88
N PHE A 540 26.28 -7.32 10.74
CA PHE A 540 26.25 -7.53 12.18
C PHE A 540 24.84 -7.99 12.58
N ALA A 541 24.73 -9.00 13.43
CA ALA A 541 23.44 -9.36 14.03
C ALA A 541 23.54 -9.69 15.52
N ASN A 542 22.60 -9.16 16.30
CA ASN A 542 22.44 -9.52 17.70
C ASN A 542 21.01 -9.27 18.21
N ASN A 543 20.48 -10.20 19.00
CA ASN A 543 19.13 -10.15 19.57
C ASN A 543 19.07 -9.82 21.08
N ASN A 544 20.19 -9.37 21.65
CA ASN A 544 20.37 -9.14 23.08
C ASN A 544 20.99 -7.76 23.36
N LEU A 545 20.65 -6.76 22.56
CA LEU A 545 21.04 -5.39 22.81
C LEU A 545 20.20 -4.83 23.97
N ASN A 546 20.82 -4.79 25.14
CA ASN A 546 20.12 -4.47 26.37
C ASN A 546 19.88 -2.94 26.51
N MET A 547 18.62 -2.53 26.41
CA MET A 547 18.17 -1.16 26.64
C MET A 547 17.70 -1.01 28.08
N GLN A 548 18.35 -0.11 28.83
CA GLN A 548 17.96 0.22 30.21
C GLN A 548 17.07 1.47 30.24
N PRO A 549 16.25 1.67 31.29
CA PRO A 549 15.38 2.83 31.38
C PRO A 549 16.13 4.16 31.32
N GLY A 550 15.81 4.97 30.31
CA GLY A 550 16.43 6.28 30.07
C GLY A 550 17.92 6.24 29.74
N ALA A 551 18.43 5.08 29.29
CA ALA A 551 19.80 4.98 28.80
C ALA A 551 19.91 5.35 27.33
N SER A 552 21.07 5.90 26.96
CA SER A 552 21.50 6.05 25.57
C SER A 552 22.63 5.06 25.29
N LEU A 553 22.56 4.37 24.16
CA LEU A 553 23.54 3.42 23.68
C LEU A 553 24.27 4.03 22.49
N ALA A 554 25.59 3.93 22.46
CA ALA A 554 26.41 4.32 21.31
C ALA A 554 27.27 3.12 20.91
N LEU A 555 27.11 2.66 19.66
CA LEU A 555 27.82 1.53 19.09
C LEU A 555 28.85 2.05 18.08
N ASP A 556 30.10 1.62 18.22
CA ASP A 556 31.18 1.99 17.30
C ASP A 556 31.14 1.14 16.02
N MET A 557 30.27 1.53 15.10
CA MET A 557 30.04 0.83 13.82
C MET A 557 30.93 1.36 12.68
N ALA A 558 31.52 2.55 12.84
CA ALA A 558 32.26 3.23 11.77
C ALA A 558 33.50 2.43 11.35
N ASP A 559 34.32 2.08 12.33
CA ASP A 559 35.58 1.35 12.13
C ASP A 559 35.41 -0.18 12.31
N TRP A 560 34.18 -0.65 12.48
CA TRP A 560 33.90 -2.07 12.63
C TRP A 560 34.12 -2.83 11.32
N GLN A 561 34.79 -3.99 11.44
CA GLN A 561 35.24 -4.85 10.34
C GLN A 561 34.98 -6.35 10.64
N GLY A 562 33.98 -6.63 11.48
CA GLY A 562 33.66 -7.97 11.97
C GLY A 562 33.98 -8.22 13.46
N GLY A 563 33.29 -9.21 14.05
CA GLY A 563 33.45 -9.59 15.46
C GLY A 563 32.68 -8.70 16.44
N ALA A 564 33.02 -8.76 17.73
CA ALA A 564 32.28 -8.01 18.76
C ALA A 564 32.39 -6.49 18.61
N VAL A 565 31.26 -5.79 18.77
CA VAL A 565 31.16 -4.32 18.76
C VAL A 565 31.20 -3.78 20.19
N GLU A 566 31.93 -2.70 20.41
CA GLU A 566 31.89 -1.97 21.67
C GLU A 566 30.61 -1.12 21.76
N VAL A 567 29.85 -1.30 22.84
CA VAL A 567 28.64 -0.52 23.12
C VAL A 567 28.87 0.31 24.38
N SER A 568 28.96 1.61 24.20
CA SER A 568 28.95 2.59 25.28
C SER A 568 27.52 2.82 25.77
N ILE A 569 27.28 2.65 27.07
CA ILE A 569 25.97 2.81 27.69
C ILE A 569 26.05 4.02 28.62
N ALA A 570 25.35 5.09 28.26
CA ALA A 570 25.13 6.24 29.14
C ALA A 570 23.82 6.02 29.90
N ALA A 571 23.90 5.73 31.20
CA ALA A 571 22.73 5.56 32.05
C ALA A 571 22.07 6.91 32.39
N ALA A 572 20.79 6.88 32.75
CA ALA A 572 20.02 8.07 33.13
C ALA A 572 20.61 8.86 34.31
N ASP A 573 21.46 8.25 35.14
CA ASP A 573 22.16 8.89 36.27
C ASP A 573 23.47 9.59 35.86
N GLY A 574 23.84 9.53 34.57
CA GLY A 574 25.05 10.11 34.00
C GLY A 574 26.28 9.21 34.08
N ASN A 575 26.17 7.99 34.62
CA ASN A 575 27.26 7.02 34.58
C ASN A 575 27.38 6.40 33.19
N THR A 576 28.61 6.20 32.73
CA THR A 576 28.91 5.50 31.49
C THR A 576 29.53 4.13 31.78
N SER A 577 29.01 3.08 31.18
CA SER A 577 29.62 1.76 31.14
C SER A 577 29.88 1.31 29.70
N VAL A 578 30.67 0.26 29.54
CA VAL A 578 30.99 -0.32 28.23
C VAL A 578 30.66 -1.81 28.30
N GLN A 579 30.01 -2.32 27.26
CA GLN A 579 29.79 -3.75 27.05
C GLN A 579 30.28 -4.15 25.66
N MET A 580 30.81 -5.37 25.53
CA MET A 580 31.08 -5.97 24.22
C MET A 580 29.84 -6.74 23.78
N LEU A 581 29.35 -6.42 22.58
CA LEU A 581 28.24 -7.11 21.95
C LEU A 581 28.79 -8.00 20.85
N GLU A 582 28.80 -9.31 21.10
CA GLU A 582 29.29 -10.30 20.14
C GLU A 582 28.45 -10.29 18.87
N ASP A 583 29.11 -10.39 17.73
CA ASP A 583 28.44 -10.64 16.45
C ASP A 583 27.94 -12.09 16.40
N LYS A 584 26.76 -12.29 15.85
CA LYS A 584 26.12 -13.60 15.69
C LYS A 584 25.74 -13.81 14.23
N PRO A 585 25.58 -15.07 13.77
CA PRO A 585 24.96 -15.33 12.49
C PRO A 585 23.64 -14.59 12.35
N LEU A 586 23.34 -14.08 11.15
CA LEU A 586 22.13 -13.30 10.88
C LEU A 586 20.85 -14.02 11.35
N ALA A 587 20.83 -15.34 11.20
CA ALA A 587 19.74 -16.21 11.65
C ALA A 587 19.43 -16.11 13.15
N ALA A 588 20.36 -15.63 13.99
CA ALA A 588 20.11 -15.37 15.41
C ALA A 588 19.10 -14.23 15.66
N ALA A 589 18.86 -13.38 14.65
CA ALA A 589 17.82 -12.35 14.69
C ALA A 589 16.40 -12.92 14.67
N LEU A 590 16.21 -14.18 14.20
CA LEU A 590 14.93 -14.91 14.16
C LEU A 590 14.45 -15.42 15.52
N SER A 591 15.10 -15.02 16.60
CA SER A 591 14.72 -15.45 17.94
C SER A 591 13.55 -14.62 18.48
N GLY A 592 12.34 -15.19 18.44
CA GLY A 592 11.15 -14.63 19.08
C GLY A 592 10.07 -14.16 18.11
N GLN A 593 10.37 -14.16 16.81
CA GLN A 593 9.43 -13.93 15.73
C GLN A 593 8.52 -15.15 15.58
N LYS A 594 7.23 -14.91 15.39
CA LYS A 594 6.19 -15.94 15.34
C LYS A 594 5.48 -16.03 14.01
N SER A 595 5.71 -15.08 13.10
CA SER A 595 5.08 -15.03 11.79
C SER A 595 6.06 -14.67 10.69
N SER A 596 5.74 -15.04 9.46
CA SER A 596 6.46 -14.65 8.24
C SER A 596 6.62 -13.13 8.16
N ALA A 597 5.55 -12.37 8.42
CA ALA A 597 5.57 -10.91 8.43
C ALA A 597 6.60 -10.32 9.41
N GLU A 598 6.75 -10.88 10.61
CA GLU A 598 7.76 -10.43 11.57
C GLU A 598 9.18 -10.79 11.12
N VAL A 599 9.36 -11.95 10.49
CA VAL A 599 10.63 -12.37 9.91
C VAL A 599 11.04 -11.45 8.75
N ILE A 600 10.13 -11.20 7.82
CA ILE A 600 10.32 -10.29 6.67
C ILE A 600 10.61 -8.88 7.16
N ALA A 601 9.87 -8.39 8.16
CA ALA A 601 10.10 -7.08 8.74
C ALA A 601 11.51 -6.95 9.31
N VAL A 602 12.09 -7.99 9.92
CA VAL A 602 13.44 -7.92 10.50
C VAL A 602 14.55 -8.16 9.47
N LEU A 603 14.36 -9.10 8.55
CA LEU A 603 15.43 -9.62 7.70
C LEU A 603 15.25 -9.43 6.19
N GLY A 604 14.06 -9.11 5.68
CA GLY A 604 13.77 -9.11 4.24
C GLY A 604 14.74 -8.24 3.42
N ASP A 605 15.04 -7.04 3.91
CA ASP A 605 15.95 -6.10 3.24
C ASP A 605 17.43 -6.47 3.29
N MET A 606 17.79 -7.54 4.01
CA MET A 606 19.18 -7.97 4.14
C MET A 606 19.63 -8.88 3.01
N ALA A 607 18.70 -9.50 2.28
CA ALA A 607 18.99 -10.48 1.23
C ALA A 607 20.06 -10.03 0.21
N PRO A 608 20.05 -8.78 -0.31
CA PRO A 608 21.07 -8.33 -1.27
C PRO A 608 22.50 -8.23 -0.71
N TYR A 609 22.65 -8.27 0.61
CA TYR A 609 23.93 -8.06 1.30
C TYR A 609 24.54 -9.34 1.85
N MET A 610 23.77 -10.45 1.89
CA MET A 610 24.22 -11.73 2.42
C MET A 610 25.25 -12.39 1.50
N ASP A 611 26.22 -13.06 2.10
CA ASP A 611 27.04 -14.04 1.38
C ASP A 611 26.38 -15.45 1.38
N GLU A 612 26.93 -16.38 0.59
CA GLU A 612 26.42 -17.76 0.48
C GLU A 612 26.36 -18.48 1.84
N ASN A 613 27.29 -18.19 2.76
CA ASN A 613 27.34 -18.82 4.06
C ASN A 613 26.27 -18.27 5.01
N GLU A 614 26.04 -16.96 5.00
CA GLU A 614 24.95 -16.33 5.76
C GLU A 614 23.58 -16.77 5.26
N ALA A 615 23.40 -16.84 3.94
CA ALA A 615 22.21 -17.37 3.30
C ALA A 615 21.92 -18.81 3.74
N GLY A 616 22.92 -19.70 3.68
CA GLY A 616 22.78 -21.09 4.12
C GLY A 616 22.41 -21.23 5.60
N LEU A 617 23.03 -20.44 6.49
CA LEU A 617 22.70 -20.44 7.92
C LEU A 617 21.29 -19.91 8.20
N LEU A 618 20.82 -18.94 7.42
CA LEU A 618 19.47 -18.42 7.51
C LEU A 618 18.45 -19.46 7.07
N VAL A 619 18.67 -20.09 5.91
CA VAL A 619 17.87 -21.19 5.38
C VAL A 619 17.75 -22.34 6.39
N ASP A 620 18.88 -22.76 6.97
CA ASP A 620 18.90 -23.81 7.99
C ASP A 620 18.04 -23.46 9.20
N ARG A 621 18.02 -22.18 9.60
CA ARG A 621 17.26 -21.68 10.73
C ARG A 621 15.78 -21.51 10.42
N LEU A 622 15.43 -21.06 9.22
CA LEU A 622 14.04 -20.97 8.76
C LEU A 622 13.36 -22.35 8.83
N ALA A 623 14.08 -23.40 8.44
CA ALA A 623 13.62 -24.78 8.55
C ALA A 623 13.33 -25.24 10.00
N GLU A 624 13.86 -24.54 11.01
CA GLU A 624 13.62 -24.81 12.44
C GLU A 624 12.55 -23.90 13.08
N THR A 625 11.98 -22.95 12.34
CA THR A 625 10.91 -22.08 12.83
C THR A 625 9.59 -22.83 12.94
N ASP A 626 8.56 -22.22 13.55
CA ASP A 626 7.20 -22.76 13.59
C ASP A 626 6.35 -22.33 12.37
N LEU A 627 6.97 -21.75 11.33
CA LEU A 627 6.26 -21.35 10.10
C LEU A 627 5.75 -22.58 9.35
N ASP A 628 4.55 -22.47 8.79
CA ASP A 628 3.95 -23.43 7.85
C ASP A 628 4.57 -23.28 6.44
N GLY A 629 4.06 -24.07 5.50
CA GLY A 629 4.52 -24.04 4.11
C GLY A 629 4.36 -22.66 3.45
N GLY A 630 3.18 -22.05 3.57
CA GLY A 630 2.92 -20.69 3.08
C GLY A 630 3.87 -19.66 3.68
N GLY A 631 3.96 -19.59 5.01
CA GLY A 631 4.83 -18.64 5.70
C GLY A 631 6.33 -18.81 5.37
N LEU A 632 6.78 -20.03 5.06
CA LEU A 632 8.13 -20.26 4.54
C LEU A 632 8.30 -19.72 3.12
N GLY A 633 7.34 -20.01 2.24
CA GLY A 633 7.35 -19.52 0.85
C GLY A 633 7.35 -17.99 0.81
N GLU A 634 6.50 -17.34 1.60
CA GLU A 634 6.43 -15.88 1.73
C GLU A 634 7.78 -15.27 2.14
N VAL A 635 8.43 -15.86 3.15
CA VAL A 635 9.74 -15.38 3.63
C VAL A 635 10.80 -15.52 2.55
N LEU A 636 10.87 -16.67 1.88
CA LEU A 636 11.85 -16.91 0.82
C LEU A 636 11.60 -16.02 -0.39
N TYR A 637 10.34 -15.81 -0.78
CA TYR A 637 9.94 -14.89 -1.83
C TYR A 637 10.33 -13.45 -1.49
N ALA A 638 10.03 -12.98 -0.28
CA ALA A 638 10.43 -11.64 0.17
C ALA A 638 11.97 -11.48 0.23
N MET A 639 12.70 -12.58 0.38
CA MET A 639 14.16 -12.63 0.33
C MET A 639 14.71 -12.85 -1.09
N ASN A 640 13.99 -12.47 -2.16
CA ASN A 640 14.31 -12.60 -3.60
C ASN A 640 15.78 -12.29 -4.05
N GLY A 641 16.61 -11.69 -3.19
CA GLY A 641 18.06 -11.58 -3.40
C GLY A 641 18.83 -12.89 -3.15
N LEU A 642 18.22 -13.88 -2.50
CA LEU A 642 18.80 -15.20 -2.26
C LEU A 642 18.62 -16.07 -3.50
N THR A 643 19.72 -16.40 -4.18
CA THR A 643 19.69 -17.34 -5.30
C THR A 643 19.75 -18.77 -4.77
N LEU A 644 18.61 -19.28 -4.31
CA LEU A 644 18.48 -20.67 -3.86
C LEU A 644 18.17 -21.59 -5.04
N ASP A 645 18.85 -22.72 -5.12
CA ASP A 645 18.48 -23.78 -6.06
C ASP A 645 17.40 -24.71 -5.50
N ASN A 646 16.87 -25.59 -6.35
CA ASN A 646 15.82 -26.52 -5.93
C ASN A 646 16.28 -27.48 -4.83
N GLU A 647 17.57 -27.86 -4.76
CA GLU A 647 18.08 -28.73 -3.69
C GLU A 647 18.02 -28.02 -2.34
N GLU A 648 18.38 -26.74 -2.32
CA GLU A 648 18.28 -25.87 -1.15
C GLU A 648 16.82 -25.65 -0.72
N LEU A 649 15.92 -25.37 -1.67
CA LEU A 649 14.48 -25.23 -1.38
C LEU A 649 13.87 -26.51 -0.79
N VAL A 650 14.20 -27.68 -1.36
CA VAL A 650 13.79 -28.99 -0.82
C VAL A 650 14.32 -29.18 0.60
N SER A 651 15.55 -28.75 0.89
CA SER A 651 16.16 -28.89 2.21
C SER A 651 15.44 -28.09 3.31
N VAL A 652 14.85 -26.94 2.96
CA VAL A 652 14.07 -26.09 3.88
C VAL A 652 12.87 -26.87 4.42
N VAL A 653 12.11 -27.49 3.53
CA VAL A 653 10.85 -28.16 3.87
C VAL A 653 11.07 -29.60 4.34
N ALA A 654 12.19 -30.24 3.98
CA ALA A 654 12.51 -31.60 4.39
C ALA A 654 12.59 -31.80 5.92
N LYS A 655 12.93 -30.75 6.68
CA LYS A 655 12.99 -30.82 8.15
C LYS A 655 11.61 -30.72 8.82
N LYS A 656 10.57 -30.32 8.08
CA LYS A 656 9.24 -30.03 8.61
C LYS A 656 8.20 -31.11 8.40
N ASP A 657 8.42 -32.02 7.45
CA ASP A 657 7.45 -33.09 7.11
C ASP A 657 6.08 -32.49 6.75
N LEU A 658 6.09 -31.45 5.90
CA LEU A 658 4.88 -30.72 5.49
C LEU A 658 3.93 -31.64 4.69
N PRO A 659 2.62 -31.60 4.96
CA PRO A 659 1.63 -32.31 4.15
C PRO A 659 1.50 -31.69 2.74
N PRO A 660 0.91 -32.41 1.76
CA PRO A 660 0.86 -31.97 0.36
C PRO A 660 0.20 -30.60 0.12
N ASP A 661 -0.79 -30.22 0.93
CA ASP A 661 -1.46 -28.92 0.92
C ASP A 661 -0.53 -27.78 1.36
N GLU A 662 0.20 -27.96 2.46
CA GLU A 662 1.21 -26.97 2.89
C GLU A 662 2.42 -26.92 1.93
N LEU A 663 2.78 -28.03 1.28
CA LEU A 663 3.76 -28.02 0.19
C LEU A 663 3.27 -27.23 -1.02
N ALA A 664 1.98 -27.30 -1.34
CA ALA A 664 1.39 -26.51 -2.42
C ALA A 664 1.43 -25.01 -2.09
N GLU A 665 1.14 -24.63 -0.85
CA GLU A 665 1.30 -23.25 -0.37
C GLU A 665 2.75 -22.78 -0.50
N PHE A 666 3.71 -23.58 -0.03
CA PHE A 666 5.12 -23.25 -0.16
C PHE A 666 5.52 -22.98 -1.61
N VAL A 667 5.13 -23.85 -2.55
CA VAL A 667 5.45 -23.69 -3.97
C VAL A 667 4.73 -22.48 -4.57
N SER A 668 3.47 -22.25 -4.21
CA SER A 668 2.67 -21.13 -4.69
C SER A 668 3.28 -19.79 -4.27
N GLU A 669 3.65 -19.65 -3.00
CA GLU A 669 4.20 -18.40 -2.43
C GLU A 669 5.58 -18.04 -2.97
N LEU A 670 6.34 -19.01 -3.50
CA LEU A 670 7.59 -18.72 -4.21
C LEU A 670 7.37 -17.98 -5.54
N ASN A 671 6.13 -18.00 -6.06
CA ASN A 671 5.70 -17.31 -7.26
C ASN A 671 6.60 -17.56 -8.48
N LEU A 672 6.88 -18.84 -8.72
CA LEU A 672 7.73 -19.32 -9.82
C LEU A 672 6.94 -19.38 -11.13
N ASP A 673 7.63 -19.27 -12.26
CA ASP A 673 7.01 -19.55 -13.56
C ASP A 673 6.61 -21.02 -13.68
N ALA A 674 5.66 -21.34 -14.58
CA ALA A 674 5.13 -22.69 -14.72
C ALA A 674 6.19 -23.78 -14.93
N GLY A 675 7.30 -23.47 -15.63
CA GLY A 675 8.37 -24.42 -15.86
C GLY A 675 9.24 -24.65 -14.62
N ALA A 676 9.54 -23.58 -13.89
CA ALA A 676 10.25 -23.65 -12.60
C ALA A 676 9.40 -24.34 -11.53
N THR A 677 8.09 -24.08 -11.49
CA THR A 677 7.12 -24.78 -10.63
C THR A 677 7.12 -26.26 -10.91
N GLU A 678 7.00 -26.68 -12.17
CA GLU A 678 7.02 -28.11 -12.55
C GLU A 678 8.34 -28.77 -12.13
N ALA A 679 9.48 -28.10 -12.34
CA ALA A 679 10.78 -28.61 -11.93
C ALA A 679 10.90 -28.76 -10.41
N LEU A 680 10.46 -27.76 -9.64
CA LEU A 680 10.50 -27.80 -8.18
C LEU A 680 9.59 -28.91 -7.62
N VAL A 681 8.39 -29.10 -8.18
CA VAL A 681 7.48 -30.18 -7.77
C VAL A 681 8.11 -31.56 -7.99
N GLN A 682 8.83 -31.75 -9.11
CA GLN A 682 9.56 -33.00 -9.37
C GLN A 682 10.70 -33.24 -8.37
N ASP A 683 11.43 -32.19 -8.02
CA ASP A 683 12.51 -32.26 -7.04
C ASP A 683 11.99 -32.48 -5.61
N LEU A 684 10.88 -31.87 -5.22
CA LEU A 684 10.17 -32.12 -3.96
C LEU A 684 9.70 -33.57 -3.88
N ALA A 685 9.06 -34.08 -4.93
CA ALA A 685 8.61 -35.47 -4.99
C ALA A 685 9.76 -36.47 -4.76
N THR A 686 10.91 -36.20 -5.40
CA THR A 686 12.09 -37.06 -5.29
C THR A 686 12.82 -36.90 -3.96
N GLY A 687 13.04 -35.66 -3.52
CA GLY A 687 13.83 -35.31 -2.34
C GLY A 687 13.14 -35.62 -1.02
N LEU A 688 11.80 -35.53 -0.98
CA LEU A 688 10.98 -35.90 0.18
C LEU A 688 10.47 -37.35 0.12
N ALA A 689 10.73 -38.04 -1.00
CA ALA A 689 10.25 -39.40 -1.27
C ALA A 689 8.72 -39.54 -1.16
N LEU A 690 7.98 -38.60 -1.76
CA LEU A 690 6.52 -38.59 -1.79
C LEU A 690 5.98 -39.80 -2.56
N SER A 691 4.86 -40.34 -2.09
CA SER A 691 4.11 -41.38 -2.79
C SER A 691 3.32 -40.81 -3.98
N ASP A 692 2.94 -41.67 -4.94
CA ASP A 692 2.07 -41.27 -6.06
C ASP A 692 0.76 -40.59 -5.61
N GLN A 693 0.25 -40.95 -4.43
CA GLN A 693 -0.94 -40.33 -3.85
C GLN A 693 -0.65 -38.90 -3.36
N GLU A 694 0.46 -38.70 -2.65
CA GLU A 694 0.87 -37.38 -2.14
C GLU A 694 1.22 -36.43 -3.28
N ILE A 695 1.89 -36.92 -4.33
CA ILE A 695 2.17 -36.14 -5.54
C ILE A 695 0.86 -35.69 -6.19
N GLY A 696 -0.10 -36.60 -6.35
CA GLY A 696 -1.42 -36.26 -6.92
C GLY A 696 -2.19 -35.24 -6.06
N GLN A 697 -2.02 -35.26 -4.73
CA GLN A 697 -2.63 -34.27 -3.83
C GLN A 697 -1.97 -32.89 -3.95
N LEU A 698 -0.63 -32.85 -4.03
CA LEU A 698 0.13 -31.61 -4.25
C LEU A 698 -0.25 -30.96 -5.59
N GLU A 699 -0.25 -31.72 -6.68
CA GLU A 699 -0.64 -31.23 -8.01
C GLU A 699 -2.08 -30.72 -8.03
N GLN A 700 -2.99 -31.42 -7.35
CA GLN A 700 -4.38 -30.98 -7.23
C GLN A 700 -4.49 -29.66 -6.45
N ALA A 701 -3.82 -29.54 -5.31
CA ALA A 701 -3.85 -28.33 -4.49
C ALA A 701 -3.26 -27.11 -5.23
N LEU A 702 -2.19 -27.30 -6.01
CA LEU A 702 -1.65 -26.25 -6.88
C LEU A 702 -2.63 -25.82 -7.97
N ALA A 703 -3.32 -26.78 -8.60
CA ALA A 703 -4.32 -26.47 -9.62
C ALA A 703 -5.55 -25.73 -9.03
N GLU A 704 -5.95 -26.08 -7.80
CA GLU A 704 -7.03 -25.40 -7.08
C GLU A 704 -6.66 -23.94 -6.75
N LYS A 705 -5.40 -23.68 -6.35
CA LYS A 705 -4.87 -22.33 -6.13
C LYS A 705 -4.79 -21.52 -7.42
N GLU A 706 -4.24 -22.09 -8.50
CA GLU A 706 -4.18 -21.43 -9.81
C GLU A 706 -5.59 -21.05 -10.33
N GLN A 707 -6.58 -21.92 -10.12
CA GLN A 707 -7.97 -21.63 -10.45
C GLN A 707 -8.51 -20.43 -9.66
N LEU A 708 -8.22 -20.38 -8.36
CA LEU A 708 -8.65 -19.29 -7.48
C LEU A 708 -8.01 -17.96 -7.90
N ASP A 709 -6.69 -17.94 -8.13
CA ASP A 709 -5.97 -16.75 -8.56
C ASP A 709 -6.44 -16.22 -9.90
N GLN A 710 -6.67 -17.10 -10.87
CA GLN A 710 -7.22 -16.71 -12.17
C GLN A 710 -8.63 -16.12 -12.03
N ALA A 711 -9.47 -16.71 -11.18
CA ALA A 711 -10.81 -16.20 -10.93
C ALA A 711 -10.77 -14.82 -10.26
N LEU A 712 -9.87 -14.64 -9.29
CA LEU A 712 -9.72 -13.36 -8.62
C LEU A 712 -9.16 -12.30 -9.58
N ALA A 713 -8.19 -12.63 -10.42
CA ALA A 713 -7.63 -11.72 -11.44
C ALA A 713 -8.69 -11.29 -12.47
N ASP A 714 -9.59 -12.19 -12.86
CA ASP A 714 -10.72 -11.87 -13.75
C ASP A 714 -11.72 -10.90 -13.10
N TRP A 715 -11.83 -10.94 -11.77
CA TRP A 715 -12.71 -10.10 -10.97
C TRP A 715 -12.08 -8.77 -10.51
N GLU A 716 -10.76 -8.70 -10.29
CA GLU A 716 -10.02 -7.62 -9.62
C GLU A 716 -10.31 -6.20 -10.17
N PHE A 717 -10.73 -6.08 -11.43
CA PHE A 717 -11.09 -4.80 -12.08
C PHE A 717 -12.58 -4.68 -12.47
N GLY A 718 -13.42 -5.55 -11.90
CA GLY A 718 -14.87 -5.64 -12.09
C GLY A 718 -15.68 -4.65 -11.23
N ASN A 719 -17.00 -4.87 -11.18
CA ASN A 719 -17.94 -4.06 -10.43
C ASN A 719 -18.03 -4.59 -8.98
N GLU A 720 -17.71 -3.78 -7.97
CA GLU A 720 -17.79 -4.14 -6.53
C GLU A 720 -19.23 -4.35 -6.00
N ASP A 721 -20.21 -4.47 -6.88
CA ASP A 721 -21.59 -4.80 -6.53
C ASP A 721 -21.69 -6.25 -5.99
N PRO A 722 -22.13 -6.46 -4.73
CA PRO A 722 -22.29 -7.78 -4.15
C PRO A 722 -23.16 -8.72 -4.98
N THR A 723 -24.15 -8.20 -5.73
CA THR A 723 -24.99 -9.00 -6.63
C THR A 723 -24.22 -9.51 -7.85
N ALA A 724 -23.42 -8.65 -8.49
CA ALA A 724 -22.54 -9.07 -9.57
C ALA A 724 -21.50 -10.09 -9.08
N LEU A 725 -20.93 -9.88 -7.89
CA LEU A 725 -19.97 -10.80 -7.28
C LEU A 725 -20.57 -12.17 -7.01
N ALA A 726 -21.73 -12.22 -6.35
CA ALA A 726 -22.41 -13.49 -6.08
C ALA A 726 -22.75 -14.24 -7.37
N ALA A 727 -23.19 -13.54 -8.42
CA ALA A 727 -23.46 -14.16 -9.72
C ALA A 727 -22.20 -14.68 -10.42
N TYR A 728 -21.07 -13.99 -10.26
CA TYR A 728 -19.76 -14.44 -10.76
C TYR A 728 -19.32 -15.71 -10.02
N LEU A 729 -19.31 -15.68 -8.69
CA LEU A 729 -18.95 -16.81 -7.83
C LEU A 729 -19.84 -18.03 -8.05
N GLN A 730 -21.15 -17.87 -8.24
CA GLN A 730 -22.06 -18.98 -8.62
C GLN A 730 -21.71 -19.63 -9.97
N GLY A 731 -21.04 -18.90 -10.86
CA GLY A 731 -20.54 -19.41 -12.12
C GLY A 731 -19.24 -20.21 -11.98
N LEU A 732 -18.58 -20.13 -10.82
CA LEU A 732 -17.37 -20.85 -10.49
C LEU A 732 -17.74 -22.08 -9.64
N ASP A 733 -17.14 -23.23 -9.93
CA ASP A 733 -17.33 -24.47 -9.16
C ASP A 733 -16.37 -24.49 -7.95
N LEU A 734 -16.43 -23.45 -7.11
CA LEU A 734 -15.57 -23.29 -5.93
C LEU A 734 -16.17 -24.02 -4.71
N SER A 735 -15.30 -24.55 -3.86
CA SER A 735 -15.67 -25.06 -2.53
C SER A 735 -16.09 -23.91 -1.60
N ALA A 736 -16.66 -24.24 -0.44
CA ALA A 736 -17.01 -23.25 0.58
C ALA A 736 -15.77 -22.52 1.14
N ASP A 737 -14.65 -23.25 1.23
CA ASP A 737 -13.37 -22.77 1.73
C ASP A 737 -12.77 -21.81 0.67
N GLN A 738 -12.69 -22.25 -0.60
CA GLN A 738 -12.25 -21.40 -1.73
C GLN A 738 -13.14 -20.15 -1.92
N THR A 739 -14.44 -20.26 -1.64
CA THR A 739 -15.35 -19.10 -1.67
C THR A 739 -15.02 -18.12 -0.54
N GLY A 740 -14.66 -18.63 0.64
CA GLY A 740 -14.21 -17.82 1.77
C GLY A 740 -12.89 -17.12 1.44
N GLU A 741 -11.89 -17.87 1.00
CA GLU A 741 -10.59 -17.34 0.53
C GLU A 741 -10.79 -16.27 -0.55
N PHE A 742 -11.62 -16.53 -1.57
CA PHE A 742 -11.92 -15.55 -2.62
C PHE A 742 -12.46 -14.24 -2.04
N ILE A 743 -13.41 -14.32 -1.10
CA ILE A 743 -14.04 -13.13 -0.54
C ILE A 743 -13.09 -12.40 0.43
N ASP A 744 -12.25 -13.12 1.16
CA ASP A 744 -11.23 -12.56 2.07
C ASP A 744 -10.26 -11.67 1.29
N GLU A 745 -9.80 -12.20 0.15
CA GLU A 745 -8.91 -11.58 -0.80
C GLU A 745 -9.43 -10.26 -1.41
N LEU A 746 -10.74 -10.00 -1.33
CA LEU A 746 -11.35 -8.76 -1.81
C LEU A 746 -11.41 -7.65 -0.74
N ASP A 747 -11.07 -7.92 0.53
CA ASP A 747 -11.10 -6.98 1.66
C ASP A 747 -12.44 -6.21 1.75
N LEU A 748 -13.55 -6.91 1.52
CA LEU A 748 -14.88 -6.32 1.50
C LEU A 748 -15.33 -5.89 2.90
N PHE A 749 -16.12 -4.82 2.98
CA PHE A 749 -16.75 -4.47 4.25
C PHE A 749 -17.65 -5.62 4.75
N PRO A 750 -17.78 -5.86 6.06
CA PRO A 750 -18.63 -6.93 6.60
C PRO A 750 -20.06 -6.91 6.05
N SER A 751 -20.62 -5.72 5.79
CA SER A 751 -21.93 -5.59 5.15
C SER A 751 -21.99 -6.08 3.70
N GLN A 752 -20.91 -5.90 2.92
CA GLN A 752 -20.79 -6.41 1.55
C GLN A 752 -20.56 -7.92 1.55
N VAL A 753 -19.72 -8.43 2.46
CA VAL A 753 -19.56 -9.86 2.72
C VAL A 753 -20.92 -10.50 2.99
N ALA A 754 -21.66 -9.98 3.97
CA ALA A 754 -22.99 -10.47 4.32
C ALA A 754 -23.95 -10.47 3.12
N SER A 755 -23.98 -9.37 2.35
CA SER A 755 -24.82 -9.26 1.16
C SER A 755 -24.41 -10.23 0.04
N THR A 756 -23.14 -10.59 -0.05
CA THR A 756 -22.64 -11.55 -1.05
C THR A 756 -23.02 -12.97 -0.61
N LEU A 757 -22.73 -13.33 0.63
CA LEU A 757 -23.01 -14.66 1.19
C LEU A 757 -24.52 -14.96 1.23
N ASP A 758 -25.37 -13.97 1.54
CA ASP A 758 -26.84 -14.11 1.50
C ASP A 758 -27.35 -14.43 0.08
N GLN A 759 -26.73 -13.85 -0.95
CA GLN A 759 -27.09 -14.10 -2.35
C GLN A 759 -26.56 -15.43 -2.89
N LEU A 760 -25.44 -15.91 -2.35
CA LEU A 760 -24.89 -17.24 -2.64
C LEU A 760 -25.75 -18.37 -2.05
N ASP A 761 -26.60 -18.08 -1.07
CA ASP A 761 -27.46 -19.06 -0.38
C ASP A 761 -26.63 -20.23 0.21
N ILE A 762 -25.48 -19.91 0.83
CA ILE A 762 -24.57 -20.91 1.38
C ILE A 762 -25.23 -21.67 2.55
N PRO A 763 -25.24 -23.01 2.54
CA PRO A 763 -25.75 -23.82 3.66
C PRO A 763 -25.06 -23.49 5.00
N LEU A 764 -25.79 -23.48 6.11
CA LEU A 764 -25.25 -23.06 7.43
C LEU A 764 -24.03 -23.87 7.91
N ASP A 765 -23.94 -25.14 7.53
CA ASP A 765 -22.79 -26.00 7.84
C ASP A 765 -21.55 -25.65 7.01
N GLN A 766 -21.73 -25.16 5.79
CA GLN A 766 -20.66 -24.64 4.93
C GLN A 766 -20.32 -23.18 5.21
N LEU A 767 -21.28 -22.37 5.65
CA LEU A 767 -21.08 -20.97 6.03
C LEU A 767 -20.03 -20.85 7.14
N GLY A 768 -20.00 -21.79 8.11
CA GLY A 768 -18.96 -21.82 9.12
C GLY A 768 -17.54 -21.98 8.55
N ASN A 769 -17.39 -22.82 7.52
CA ASN A 769 -16.11 -22.93 6.83
C ASN A 769 -15.77 -21.64 6.07
N THR A 770 -16.70 -21.11 5.27
CA THR A 770 -16.49 -19.86 4.53
C THR A 770 -16.10 -18.72 5.46
N LEU A 771 -16.77 -18.56 6.61
CA LEU A 771 -16.43 -17.52 7.59
C LEU A 771 -15.10 -17.76 8.31
N THR A 772 -14.58 -18.99 8.32
CA THR A 772 -13.25 -19.30 8.88
C THR A 772 -12.16 -18.68 8.01
N GLU A 773 -12.29 -18.82 6.68
CA GLU A 773 -11.31 -18.29 5.73
C GLU A 773 -11.36 -16.77 5.56
N LEU A 774 -12.42 -16.09 6.05
CA LEU A 774 -12.52 -14.62 6.02
C LEU A 774 -11.75 -13.90 7.14
N HIS A 775 -11.09 -14.66 8.03
CA HIS A 775 -10.27 -14.12 9.13
C HIS A 775 -10.94 -13.01 9.97
N LEU A 776 -12.27 -13.02 10.09
CA LEU A 776 -13.06 -11.95 10.71
C LEU A 776 -12.88 -11.93 12.23
N TYR A 777 -12.85 -10.73 12.80
CA TYR A 777 -12.94 -10.55 14.25
C TYR A 777 -14.34 -10.94 14.77
N PRO A 778 -14.46 -11.33 16.07
CA PRO A 778 -15.75 -11.69 16.65
C PRO A 778 -16.87 -10.65 16.45
N ASP A 779 -16.56 -9.35 16.50
CA ASP A 779 -17.53 -8.29 16.24
C ASP A 779 -17.93 -8.16 14.76
N GLN A 780 -17.01 -8.44 13.83
CA GLN A 780 -17.33 -8.52 12.40
C GLN A 780 -18.16 -9.75 12.06
N VAL A 781 -17.87 -10.90 12.68
CA VAL A 781 -18.71 -12.11 12.58
C VAL A 781 -20.13 -11.80 13.06
N VAL A 782 -20.28 -11.06 14.15
CA VAL A 782 -21.59 -10.59 14.63
C VAL A 782 -22.29 -9.73 13.58
N GLU A 783 -21.58 -8.76 12.99
CA GLU A 783 -22.13 -7.89 11.94
C GLU A 783 -22.61 -8.69 10.72
N VAL A 784 -21.81 -9.66 10.25
CA VAL A 784 -22.16 -10.51 9.11
C VAL A 784 -23.40 -11.36 9.42
N LEU A 785 -23.42 -12.05 10.57
CA LEU A 785 -24.53 -12.93 10.95
C LEU A 785 -25.84 -12.16 11.21
N ASP A 786 -25.76 -10.97 11.81
CA ASP A 786 -26.92 -10.09 12.02
C ASP A 786 -27.47 -9.56 10.69
N ALA A 787 -26.59 -9.14 9.78
CA ALA A 787 -26.98 -8.66 8.45
C ALA A 787 -27.63 -9.75 7.58
N MET A 788 -27.17 -11.00 7.68
CA MET A 788 -27.77 -12.17 7.04
C MET A 788 -29.08 -12.65 7.72
N ASN A 789 -29.50 -12.02 8.82
CA ASN A 789 -30.67 -12.42 9.62
C ASN A 789 -30.63 -13.89 10.07
N ILE A 790 -29.46 -14.42 10.41
CA ILE A 790 -29.34 -15.79 10.92
C ILE A 790 -30.05 -15.88 12.28
N ASP A 791 -31.01 -16.81 12.39
CA ASP A 791 -31.90 -16.92 13.55
C ASP A 791 -31.12 -17.01 14.88
N SER A 792 -31.31 -16.00 15.73
CA SER A 792 -30.70 -15.88 17.06
C SER A 792 -31.23 -16.90 18.08
N SER A 793 -32.10 -17.84 17.67
CA SER A 793 -32.60 -18.95 18.50
C SER A 793 -31.51 -19.93 18.97
N GLY A 794 -30.27 -19.73 18.53
CA GLY A 794 -29.06 -20.38 19.05
C GLY A 794 -28.69 -21.68 18.37
N ALA A 795 -29.60 -22.33 17.62
CA ALA A 795 -29.31 -23.55 16.88
C ALA A 795 -28.57 -23.29 15.56
N ALA A 796 -29.01 -22.30 14.78
CA ALA A 796 -28.35 -21.91 13.54
C ALA A 796 -26.93 -21.37 13.81
N VAL A 797 -26.82 -20.49 14.81
CA VAL A 797 -25.52 -19.96 15.26
C VAL A 797 -24.61 -21.07 15.81
N ALA A 798 -25.15 -22.08 16.51
CA ALA A 798 -24.36 -23.23 16.94
C ALA A 798 -23.82 -24.05 15.76
N THR A 799 -24.59 -24.21 14.68
CA THR A 799 -24.13 -24.90 13.47
C THR A 799 -22.99 -24.15 12.79
N VAL A 800 -23.11 -22.83 12.66
CA VAL A 800 -22.07 -21.99 12.04
C VAL A 800 -20.79 -22.00 12.90
N LEU A 801 -20.90 -21.60 14.17
CA LEU A 801 -19.76 -21.53 15.09
C LEU A 801 -19.13 -22.92 15.35
N GLY A 802 -19.91 -23.99 15.27
CA GLY A 802 -19.42 -25.36 15.47
C GLY A 802 -18.50 -25.85 14.36
N ASN A 803 -18.50 -25.18 13.19
CA ASN A 803 -17.58 -25.46 12.08
C ASN A 803 -16.44 -24.44 12.00
N MET A 804 -16.37 -23.48 12.92
CA MET A 804 -15.29 -22.49 13.00
C MET A 804 -14.30 -22.86 14.11
N PRO A 805 -13.00 -22.50 13.99
CA PRO A 805 -12.00 -22.70 15.03
C PRO A 805 -12.11 -21.63 16.13
N VAL A 806 -13.28 -21.50 16.75
CA VAL A 806 -13.54 -20.49 17.79
C VAL A 806 -13.20 -21.00 19.19
N SER A 807 -12.47 -20.20 19.97
CA SER A 807 -12.31 -20.43 21.40
C SER A 807 -13.60 -20.18 22.16
N GLN A 808 -13.65 -20.65 23.41
CA GLN A 808 -14.80 -20.44 24.28
C GLN A 808 -15.09 -18.93 24.48
N ASN A 809 -14.05 -18.11 24.61
CA ASN A 809 -14.20 -16.66 24.83
C ASN A 809 -14.70 -15.94 23.57
N GLU A 810 -14.23 -16.33 22.39
CA GLU A 810 -14.67 -15.75 21.12
C GLU A 810 -16.11 -16.13 20.83
N ALA A 811 -16.48 -17.40 21.02
CA ALA A 811 -17.86 -17.84 20.91
C ALA A 811 -18.77 -17.06 21.88
N GLU A 812 -18.36 -16.86 23.14
CA GLU A 812 -19.11 -16.03 24.10
C GLU A 812 -19.25 -14.57 23.63
N ALA A 813 -18.19 -13.98 23.08
CA ALA A 813 -18.23 -12.62 22.54
C ALA A 813 -19.20 -12.49 21.36
N VAL A 814 -19.21 -13.44 20.42
CA VAL A 814 -20.14 -13.47 19.28
C VAL A 814 -21.59 -13.60 19.78
N LEU A 815 -21.86 -14.56 20.66
CA LEU A 815 -23.22 -14.78 21.20
C LEU A 815 -23.72 -13.58 22.01
N GLN A 816 -22.83 -12.87 22.70
CA GLN A 816 -23.14 -11.62 23.39
C GLN A 816 -23.43 -10.48 22.40
N GLY A 817 -22.63 -10.36 21.34
CA GLY A 817 -22.79 -9.36 20.29
C GLY A 817 -24.13 -9.48 19.56
N LEU A 818 -24.59 -10.70 19.31
CA LEU A 818 -25.91 -11.00 18.72
C LEU A 818 -27.10 -10.72 19.67
N GLY A 819 -26.85 -10.24 20.89
CA GLY A 819 -27.91 -9.87 21.84
C GLY A 819 -28.69 -11.05 22.43
N MET A 820 -28.15 -12.27 22.36
CA MET A 820 -28.78 -13.48 22.90
C MET A 820 -28.95 -13.39 24.42
N THR A 821 -30.03 -13.97 24.95
CA THR A 821 -30.23 -14.05 26.40
C THR A 821 -29.26 -15.04 27.04
N SER A 822 -28.97 -14.89 28.33
CA SER A 822 -28.05 -15.79 29.05
C SER A 822 -28.48 -17.27 29.01
N GLY A 823 -29.78 -17.55 28.85
CA GLY A 823 -30.28 -18.92 28.69
C GLY A 823 -30.00 -19.49 27.31
N GLU A 824 -30.12 -18.68 26.26
CA GLU A 824 -29.79 -19.07 24.88
C GLU A 824 -28.28 -19.27 24.74
N GLN A 825 -27.47 -18.33 25.26
CA GLN A 825 -26.00 -18.44 25.30
C GLN A 825 -25.56 -19.74 25.98
N SER A 826 -26.08 -20.03 27.19
CA SER A 826 -25.73 -21.26 27.91
C SER A 826 -26.11 -22.52 27.14
N THR A 827 -27.22 -22.50 26.40
CA THR A 827 -27.66 -23.63 25.58
C THR A 827 -26.73 -23.84 24.38
N THR A 828 -26.42 -22.77 23.63
CA THR A 828 -25.52 -22.82 22.48
C THR A 828 -24.09 -23.20 22.89
N MET A 829 -23.55 -22.63 23.97
CA MET A 829 -22.23 -23.01 24.50
C MET A 829 -22.17 -24.48 24.93
N SER A 830 -23.27 -25.03 25.47
CA SER A 830 -23.36 -26.45 25.80
C SER A 830 -23.40 -27.34 24.56
N VAL A 831 -23.93 -26.85 23.43
CA VAL A 831 -23.89 -27.59 22.15
C VAL A 831 -22.49 -27.55 21.55
N LEU A 832 -21.83 -26.39 21.55
CA LEU A 832 -20.49 -26.20 20.97
C LEU A 832 -19.41 -26.97 21.75
N PHE A 833 -19.47 -26.96 23.09
CA PHE A 833 -18.37 -27.46 23.93
C PHE A 833 -18.78 -28.59 24.89
N GLY A 834 -20.04 -29.02 24.88
CA GLY A 834 -20.58 -29.98 25.84
C GLY A 834 -20.67 -31.42 25.33
N SER A 835 -19.55 -32.16 25.35
CA SER A 835 -19.43 -33.57 25.82
C SER A 835 -18.20 -34.31 25.26
N ALA A 836 -17.11 -34.46 26.05
CA ALA A 836 -16.66 -35.73 26.64
C ALA A 836 -15.23 -35.67 27.23
N ASN A 837 -15.07 -36.19 28.46
CA ASN A 837 -13.86 -36.80 29.04
C ASN A 837 -12.48 -36.16 28.76
N GLN A 838 -12.04 -35.28 29.66
CA GLN A 838 -10.61 -35.00 29.84
C GLN A 838 -9.87 -36.23 30.38
N PRO A 839 -8.75 -36.68 29.76
CA PRO A 839 -7.62 -37.13 30.54
C PRO A 839 -7.01 -35.89 31.22
N THR A 840 -6.82 -36.00 32.52
CA THR A 840 -6.25 -34.97 33.40
C THR A 840 -5.06 -34.22 32.76
N PRO A 841 -5.08 -32.87 32.67
CA PRO A 841 -3.90 -32.13 32.29
C PRO A 841 -2.90 -32.18 33.43
N THR A 842 -1.69 -32.68 33.13
CA THR A 842 -0.55 -32.44 34.00
C THR A 842 -0.16 -30.97 33.82
N ALA A 843 -0.11 -30.24 34.94
CA ALA A 843 0.06 -28.81 34.99
C ALA A 843 1.29 -28.30 34.23
N THR A 844 1.10 -27.26 33.40
CA THR A 844 2.01 -26.11 33.33
C THR A 844 1.21 -24.92 32.80
N ALA A 845 0.76 -24.08 33.73
CA ALA A 845 0.08 -22.83 33.41
C ALA A 845 1.14 -21.75 33.18
N THR A 846 1.10 -21.11 32.00
CA THR A 846 1.53 -19.73 31.82
C THR A 846 0.31 -18.94 31.37
N SER A 847 -0.17 -18.08 32.26
CA SER A 847 -1.25 -17.14 32.02
C SER A 847 -0.75 -15.99 31.14
N ALA A 848 -1.27 -15.87 29.92
CA ALA A 848 -1.33 -14.62 29.19
C ALA A 848 -2.76 -14.49 28.63
N SER A 849 -3.49 -13.52 29.16
CA SER A 849 -4.75 -13.06 28.59
C SER A 849 -4.43 -12.10 27.45
N ASP A 850 -4.63 -12.53 26.21
CA ASP A 850 -4.53 -11.69 25.02
C ASP A 850 -5.90 -11.69 24.33
N PRO A 851 -6.64 -10.56 24.24
CA PRO A 851 -7.99 -10.53 23.68
C PRO A 851 -8.04 -10.07 22.21
N ALA A 852 -6.93 -10.14 21.46
CA ALA A 852 -6.80 -9.48 20.15
C ALA A 852 -6.18 -10.35 19.04
N VAL A 853 -6.52 -11.63 18.99
CA VAL A 853 -6.13 -12.52 17.88
C VAL A 853 -7.38 -12.80 17.04
N GLY A 854 -7.29 -12.67 15.71
CA GLY A 854 -8.36 -13.06 14.78
C GLY A 854 -8.60 -14.58 14.84
N LEU A 855 -9.66 -15.07 14.20
CA LEU A 855 -9.89 -16.52 14.11
C LEU A 855 -8.82 -17.11 13.19
N VAL A 856 -7.79 -17.75 13.77
CA VAL A 856 -6.70 -18.39 13.02
C VAL A 856 -7.05 -19.86 12.77
N PRO A 857 -6.89 -20.39 11.55
CA PRO A 857 -7.03 -21.82 11.32
C PRO A 857 -5.89 -22.58 12.04
N SER A 858 -6.24 -23.56 12.88
CA SER A 858 -5.28 -24.57 13.31
C SER A 858 -5.32 -25.73 12.32
N SER A 859 -4.35 -25.82 11.41
CA SER A 859 -4.27 -26.92 10.44
C SER A 859 -3.95 -28.24 11.15
N THR A 860 -4.94 -29.12 11.24
CA THR A 860 -4.76 -30.57 11.19
C THR A 860 -6.14 -31.16 10.87
N ARG A 861 -6.49 -31.24 9.58
CA ARG A 861 -7.66 -32.03 9.15
C ARG A 861 -7.22 -33.13 8.20
N ALA A 862 -7.17 -34.34 8.76
CA ALA A 862 -7.06 -35.56 7.99
C ALA A 862 -8.23 -35.68 7.01
N LEU A 863 -7.91 -35.76 5.71
CA LEU A 863 -8.86 -36.12 4.66
C LEU A 863 -9.54 -37.45 5.02
N SER A 864 -10.88 -37.42 5.13
CA SER A 864 -11.67 -38.63 5.30
C SER A 864 -11.71 -39.42 3.99
N PRO A 865 -11.50 -40.76 4.00
CA PRO A 865 -11.55 -41.55 2.78
C PRO A 865 -12.99 -41.68 2.28
N LEU A 866 -13.23 -41.27 1.03
CA LEU A 866 -14.49 -41.52 0.32
C LEU A 866 -14.76 -43.03 0.19
N PRO A 867 -16.01 -43.49 0.34
CA PRO A 867 -16.34 -44.90 0.18
C PRO A 867 -16.37 -45.28 -1.30
N SER A 868 -15.58 -46.31 -1.63
CA SER A 868 -15.66 -47.05 -2.88
C SER A 868 -17.10 -47.50 -3.18
N SER A 869 -17.63 -47.16 -4.35
CA SER A 869 -18.73 -47.92 -4.94
C SER A 869 -18.43 -48.26 -6.41
N THR A 870 -18.26 -49.56 -6.64
CA THR A 870 -18.11 -50.21 -7.94
C THR A 870 -19.47 -50.59 -8.55
N SER A 871 -19.46 -50.71 -9.89
CA SER A 871 -20.42 -51.34 -10.82
C SER A 871 -21.52 -50.40 -11.34
N THR A 872 -21.68 -50.18 -12.64
CA THR A 872 -21.33 -50.93 -13.88
C THR A 872 -20.90 -50.01 -15.01
#